data_AF-A0A495VV96-F1
#
_entry.id   AF-A0A495VV96-F1
#
_cell.length_a   1.000
_cell.length_b   1.000
_cell.length_c   1.000
_cell.angle_alpha   90.00
_cell.angle_beta   90.00
_cell.angle_gamma   90.00
#
_symmetry.space_group_name_H-M   'P 1'
#
loop_
_entity.id
_entity.type
_entity.pdbx_description
1 polymer ?
#
loop_
_entity_poly.entity_id
_entity_poly.type
_entity_poly.pdbx_seq_one_letter_code
_entity_poly.pdbx_strand_id
1 'polypeptide(L)'
;MTKTWYPLPCPPGCRAAERRAFATLGRALAGVGGLVPEKARERCLARDNAALTAATHVLLDLVGQGWNVQVNGDEVSVAPPLGVGDPVEEKRRVRRQELIKRDEQLAVPSVRRFVVAMEKPREFDGKFVSIFSLMRDGKELATALRALDDSAAADPKKLRRVIDPYVQIVTGERCTQTGFKLMDIWRYFRHTWSNQYTSTPGRTLMILIRDRAAPFHPVIGIAALGSAVVQLAERDDWIGWQSGVFLEDLSATPTLRMARWIAARLQTALNELYVDDLVKDGLYWPSLWDNPTTDAIERLLKEAESRRRDHHRFVKPTEFKKLHDADDVDAWRRRAELDLFRSKRCLALADLLGARQALAPYLYPKPTRSGLSRALEDPKARRAIVSVLRRAKADAVGTEIADLTVCGAVAPYNSLLGGKLVSMLAVSPTVVKAYKQRYSSYASEIASSMAGRPIRRRSNLVFIGTTSLYGSGASQYNRIRIPPEVLGGSSSIEFRQLGRSKSFGTSHLSAESVRALVRLAEQTAGGARVNSIFGEGVNPKFRKVRHGFDLLRWPSDVLLQHGRQRIIYGISLVNNLLPYLLGADAEPSYKFRWRSSNGNVESISAWWMRRWLAPRSRRTDVLAAVTANQTTRPVSHGARVVLPVVPLLPGEYEQLELY
;
A
#
# COMPACT_ATOMS: atom_id res chain seq x y z
N MET A 1 -24.89 -16.00 14.11
CA MET A 1 -23.80 -16.63 13.36
C MET A 1 -23.08 -17.61 14.27
N THR A 2 -23.02 -18.89 13.92
CA THR A 2 -22.27 -19.91 14.68
C THR A 2 -20.77 -19.70 14.49
N LYS A 3 -19.99 -19.89 15.57
CA LYS A 3 -18.53 -19.77 15.51
C LYS A 3 -17.96 -21.02 14.83
N THR A 4 -17.27 -20.86 13.71
CA THR A 4 -16.46 -21.93 13.13
C THR A 4 -15.15 -22.05 13.89
N TRP A 5 -14.88 -23.21 14.45
CA TRP A 5 -13.67 -23.50 15.22
C TRP A 5 -12.61 -24.15 14.32
N TYR A 6 -11.37 -23.71 14.48
CA TYR A 6 -10.22 -24.20 13.73
C TYR A 6 -9.20 -24.82 14.69
N PRO A 7 -8.80 -26.09 14.47
CA PRO A 7 -7.82 -26.74 15.33
C PRO A 7 -6.42 -26.12 15.14
N LEU A 8 -5.74 -25.91 16.26
CA LEU A 8 -4.34 -25.51 16.34
C LEU A 8 -3.55 -26.63 17.04
N PRO A 9 -3.19 -27.71 16.33
CA PRO A 9 -2.45 -28.82 16.94
C PRO A 9 -1.11 -28.33 17.52
N CYS A 10 -0.61 -29.00 18.57
CA CYS A 10 0.77 -28.76 19.02
C CYS A 10 1.72 -29.01 17.84
N PRO A 11 2.73 -28.17 17.64
CA PRO A 11 3.64 -28.31 16.52
C PRO A 11 4.25 -29.73 16.39
N PRO A 12 4.55 -30.19 15.17
CA PRO A 12 5.20 -31.48 14.96
C PRO A 12 6.50 -31.59 15.76
N GLY A 13 6.73 -32.74 16.42
CA GLY A 13 7.92 -32.96 17.24
C GLY A 13 7.81 -32.50 18.71
N CYS A 14 6.68 -31.91 19.14
CA CYS A 14 6.43 -31.62 20.56
C CYS A 14 6.60 -32.88 21.43
N ARG A 15 7.29 -32.78 22.57
CA ARG A 15 7.25 -33.78 23.65
C ARG A 15 5.91 -33.74 24.39
N ALA A 16 5.55 -34.78 25.14
CA ALA A 16 4.30 -34.81 25.92
C ALA A 16 4.19 -33.64 26.93
N ALA A 17 5.30 -33.24 27.54
CA ALA A 17 5.33 -32.08 28.43
C ALA A 17 5.05 -30.75 27.70
N GLU A 18 5.55 -30.61 26.46
CA GLU A 18 5.34 -29.43 25.61
C GLU A 18 3.90 -29.34 25.11
N ARG A 19 3.30 -30.47 24.73
CA ARG A 19 1.87 -30.56 24.43
C ARG A 19 1.00 -30.09 25.60
N ARG A 20 1.29 -30.60 26.81
CA ARG A 20 0.58 -30.18 28.03
C ARG A 20 0.80 -28.70 28.36
N ALA A 21 2.01 -28.17 28.15
CA ALA A 21 2.30 -26.75 28.35
C ALA A 21 1.49 -25.88 27.39
N PHE A 22 1.42 -26.23 26.10
CA PHE A 22 0.63 -25.52 25.10
C PHE A 22 -0.88 -25.57 25.39
N ALA A 23 -1.41 -26.75 25.75
CA ALA A 23 -2.80 -26.89 26.18
C ALA A 23 -3.10 -26.08 27.45
N THR A 24 -2.17 -26.04 28.41
CA THR A 24 -2.27 -25.21 29.63
C THR A 24 -2.35 -23.73 29.28
N LEU A 25 -1.54 -23.25 28.34
CA LEU A 25 -1.63 -21.89 27.82
C LEU A 25 -2.99 -21.61 27.18
N GLY A 26 -3.50 -22.52 26.35
CA GLY A 26 -4.83 -22.41 25.77
C GLY A 26 -5.94 -22.29 26.83
N ARG A 27 -5.88 -23.10 27.89
CA ARG A 27 -6.84 -23.04 29.02
C ARG A 27 -6.75 -21.73 29.79
N ALA A 28 -5.52 -21.25 30.06
CA ALA A 28 -5.30 -19.97 30.72
C ALA A 28 -5.87 -18.80 29.89
N LEU A 29 -5.66 -18.81 28.57
CA LEU A 29 -6.20 -17.80 27.67
C LEU A 29 -7.72 -17.91 27.46
N ALA A 30 -8.30 -19.09 27.64
CA ALA A 30 -9.75 -19.30 27.68
C ALA A 30 -10.40 -18.83 29.00
N GLY A 31 -9.61 -18.41 29.99
CA GLY A 31 -10.09 -18.07 31.33
C GLY A 31 -10.49 -19.28 32.18
N VAL A 32 -10.03 -20.48 31.82
CA VAL A 32 -10.38 -21.73 32.50
C VAL A 32 -9.42 -22.00 33.66
N GLY A 33 -9.96 -22.27 34.85
CA GLY A 33 -9.22 -22.84 35.98
C GLY A 33 -8.29 -21.87 36.72
N GLY A 34 -8.50 -20.55 36.66
CA GLY A 34 -7.72 -19.56 37.42
C GLY A 34 -6.22 -19.49 37.05
N LEU A 35 -5.84 -20.06 35.90
CA LEU A 35 -4.46 -20.10 35.44
C LEU A 35 -3.99 -18.71 34.99
N VAL A 36 -2.76 -18.35 35.37
CA VAL A 36 -2.13 -17.07 34.97
C VAL A 36 -1.49 -17.23 33.58
N PRO A 37 -1.93 -16.48 32.55
CA PRO A 37 -1.40 -16.62 31.19
C PRO A 37 0.12 -16.41 31.07
N GLU A 38 0.70 -15.52 31.87
CA GLU A 38 2.15 -15.23 31.87
C GLU A 38 2.97 -16.45 32.30
N LYS A 39 2.58 -17.10 33.40
CA LYS A 39 3.23 -18.33 33.87
C LYS A 39 3.08 -19.48 32.86
N ALA A 40 1.92 -19.58 32.21
CA ALA A 40 1.69 -20.60 31.18
C ALA A 40 2.53 -20.34 29.91
N ARG A 41 2.70 -19.06 29.54
CA ARG A 41 3.60 -18.62 28.47
C ARG A 41 5.05 -18.99 28.78
N GLU A 42 5.54 -18.67 29.98
CA GLU A 42 6.91 -19.00 30.42
C GLU A 42 7.19 -20.50 30.30
N ARG A 43 6.25 -21.36 30.70
CA ARG A 43 6.38 -22.82 30.55
C ARG A 43 6.54 -23.26 29.10
N CYS A 44 5.85 -22.61 28.16
CA CYS A 44 5.99 -22.91 26.74
C CYS A 44 7.35 -22.44 26.19
N LEU A 45 7.86 -21.33 26.70
CA LEU A 45 9.12 -20.70 26.25
C LEU A 45 10.36 -21.20 27.01
N ALA A 46 10.19 -22.10 27.98
CA ALA A 46 11.27 -22.58 28.84
C ALA A 46 12.33 -23.43 28.11
N ARG A 47 12.02 -23.96 26.92
CA ARG A 47 12.92 -24.77 26.10
C ARG A 47 13.07 -24.14 24.73
N ASP A 48 14.25 -24.27 24.12
CA ASP A 48 14.49 -23.80 22.76
C ASP A 48 13.85 -24.74 21.73
N ASN A 49 12.54 -24.59 21.56
CA ASN A 49 11.77 -25.21 20.50
C ASN A 49 11.15 -24.09 19.65
N ALA A 50 11.70 -23.87 18.46
CA ALA A 50 11.27 -22.78 17.58
C ALA A 50 9.80 -22.90 17.16
N ALA A 51 9.31 -24.12 16.96
CA ALA A 51 7.93 -24.36 16.55
C ALA A 51 6.95 -24.06 17.70
N LEU A 52 7.25 -24.52 18.92
CA LEU A 52 6.46 -24.20 20.11
C LEU A 52 6.50 -22.69 20.42
N THR A 53 7.67 -22.07 20.31
CA THR A 53 7.83 -20.62 20.48
C THR A 53 6.94 -19.83 19.51
N ALA A 54 6.95 -20.21 18.23
CA ALA A 54 6.09 -19.58 17.22
C ALA A 54 4.59 -19.80 17.53
N ALA A 55 4.19 -21.03 17.87
CA ALA A 55 2.82 -21.35 18.24
C ALA A 55 2.34 -20.54 19.45
N THR A 56 3.16 -20.42 20.50
CA THR A 56 2.86 -19.65 21.71
C THR A 56 2.64 -18.17 21.40
N HIS A 57 3.55 -17.54 20.66
CA HIS A 57 3.42 -16.13 20.31
C HIS A 57 2.19 -15.87 19.44
N VAL A 58 1.92 -16.72 18.45
CA VAL A 58 0.75 -16.52 17.59
C VAL A 58 -0.56 -16.71 18.37
N LEU A 59 -0.64 -17.72 19.25
CA LEU A 59 -1.86 -17.92 20.04
C LEU A 59 -2.17 -16.71 20.93
N LEU A 60 -1.14 -16.12 21.55
CA LEU A 60 -1.27 -14.88 22.33
C LEU A 60 -1.76 -13.72 21.47
N ASP A 61 -1.21 -13.55 20.26
CA ASP A 61 -1.64 -12.50 19.34
C ASP A 61 -3.09 -12.69 18.89
N LEU A 62 -3.51 -13.92 18.54
CA LEU A 62 -4.87 -14.19 18.12
C LEU A 62 -5.87 -13.80 19.22
N VAL A 63 -5.62 -14.25 20.46
CA VAL A 63 -6.46 -13.90 21.62
C VAL A 63 -6.42 -12.40 21.91
N GLY A 64 -5.24 -11.77 21.85
CA GLY A 64 -5.10 -10.31 21.99
C GLY A 64 -5.83 -9.51 20.89
N GLN A 65 -6.05 -10.13 19.73
CA GLN A 65 -6.85 -9.59 18.63
C GLN A 65 -8.34 -9.97 18.75
N GLY A 66 -8.76 -10.59 19.86
CA GLY A 66 -10.16 -10.93 20.15
C GLY A 66 -10.64 -12.25 19.55
N TRP A 67 -9.73 -13.14 19.13
CA TRP A 67 -10.11 -14.51 18.78
C TRP A 67 -10.51 -15.27 20.04
N ASN A 68 -11.49 -16.15 19.89
CA ASN A 68 -11.89 -17.06 20.94
C ASN A 68 -10.94 -18.25 20.92
N VAL A 69 -10.62 -18.79 22.10
CA VAL A 69 -9.85 -20.02 22.26
C VAL A 69 -10.65 -20.99 23.11
N GLN A 70 -10.59 -22.27 22.75
CA GLN A 70 -11.11 -23.36 23.57
C GLN A 70 -10.09 -24.50 23.59
N VAL A 71 -10.17 -25.34 24.61
CA VAL A 71 -9.31 -26.51 24.75
C VAL A 71 -10.16 -27.72 25.10
N ASN A 72 -10.11 -28.75 24.25
CA ASN A 72 -10.78 -30.03 24.46
C ASN A 72 -9.70 -31.11 24.65
N GLY A 73 -9.60 -31.68 25.86
CA GLY A 73 -8.45 -32.53 26.19
C GLY A 73 -7.14 -31.74 26.06
N ASP A 74 -6.23 -32.17 25.21
CA ASP A 74 -4.97 -31.48 24.88
C ASP A 74 -5.02 -30.73 23.53
N GLU A 75 -6.19 -30.64 22.89
CA GLU A 75 -6.36 -29.95 21.61
C GLU A 75 -6.81 -28.51 21.79
N VAL A 76 -6.00 -27.57 21.30
CA VAL A 76 -6.33 -26.14 21.27
C VAL A 76 -7.04 -25.83 19.96
N SER A 77 -8.14 -25.08 20.02
CA SER A 77 -8.86 -24.57 18.85
C SER A 77 -9.17 -23.09 19.00
N VAL A 78 -9.22 -22.37 17.87
CA VAL A 78 -9.55 -20.94 17.84
C VAL A 78 -10.70 -20.64 16.91
N ALA A 79 -11.45 -19.57 17.22
CA ALA A 79 -12.49 -19.05 16.34
C ALA A 79 -12.33 -17.53 16.18
N PRO A 80 -12.42 -17.00 14.96
CA PRO A 80 -12.29 -15.56 14.71
C PRO A 80 -13.37 -14.77 15.47
N PRO A 81 -13.10 -13.51 15.84
CA PRO A 81 -14.15 -12.65 16.39
C PRO A 81 -15.27 -12.49 15.36
N LEU A 82 -16.51 -12.65 15.81
CA LEU A 82 -17.67 -12.33 14.98
C LEU A 82 -17.74 -10.81 14.79
N GLY A 83 -18.08 -10.37 13.58
CA GLY A 83 -18.31 -8.96 13.30
C GLY A 83 -19.47 -8.42 14.14
N VAL A 84 -19.36 -7.17 14.58
CA VAL A 84 -20.44 -6.49 15.31
C VAL A 84 -21.35 -5.78 14.30
N GLY A 85 -22.66 -5.92 14.46
CA GLY A 85 -23.65 -5.30 13.58
C GLY A 85 -23.64 -3.77 13.65
N ASP A 86 -23.43 -3.20 14.85
CA ASP A 86 -23.31 -1.75 15.04
C ASP A 86 -22.00 -1.21 14.44
N PRO A 87 -22.07 -0.27 13.46
CA PRO A 87 -20.88 0.36 12.89
C PRO A 87 -19.98 1.06 13.90
N VAL A 88 -20.52 1.63 14.99
CA VAL A 88 -19.72 2.38 15.98
C VAL A 88 -18.89 1.43 16.83
N GLU A 89 -19.53 0.38 17.37
CA GLU A 89 -18.83 -0.69 18.10
C GLU A 89 -17.82 -1.43 17.23
N GLU A 90 -18.16 -1.73 15.97
CA GLU A 90 -17.23 -2.37 15.04
C GLU A 90 -15.99 -1.49 14.79
N LYS A 91 -16.17 -0.17 14.63
CA LYS A 91 -15.04 0.78 14.53
C LYS A 91 -14.19 0.78 15.80
N ARG A 92 -14.81 0.76 16.99
CA ARG A 92 -14.07 0.68 18.26
C ARG A 92 -13.26 -0.61 18.36
N ARG A 93 -13.84 -1.75 17.96
CA ARG A 93 -13.17 -3.05 17.92
C ARG A 93 -11.94 -3.04 17.01
N VAL A 94 -12.11 -2.62 15.76
CA VAL A 94 -11.00 -2.51 14.80
C VAL A 94 -9.95 -1.50 15.28
N ARG A 95 -10.37 -0.38 15.87
CA ARG A 95 -9.44 0.62 16.43
C ARG A 95 -8.58 0.01 17.53
N ARG A 96 -9.15 -0.73 18.49
CA ARG A 96 -8.38 -1.41 19.55
C ARG A 96 -7.29 -2.31 18.96
N GLN A 97 -7.62 -3.09 17.94
CA GLN A 97 -6.66 -3.95 17.24
C GLN A 97 -5.52 -3.19 16.57
N GLU A 98 -5.80 -2.05 15.93
CA GLU A 98 -4.80 -1.21 15.27
C GLU A 98 -3.88 -0.53 16.30
N LEU A 99 -4.42 -0.11 17.45
CA LEU A 99 -3.66 0.57 18.51
C LEU A 99 -2.56 -0.32 19.09
N ILE A 100 -2.80 -1.64 19.23
CA ILE A 100 -1.77 -2.59 19.70
C ILE A 100 -0.48 -2.45 18.87
N LYS A 101 -0.59 -2.46 17.54
CA LYS A 101 0.56 -2.36 16.62
C LYS A 101 1.18 -0.97 16.63
N ARG A 102 0.36 0.06 16.73
CA ARG A 102 0.85 1.43 16.88
C ARG A 102 1.66 1.58 18.17
N ASP A 103 1.19 1.00 19.27
CA ASP A 103 1.82 1.14 20.58
C ASP A 103 3.11 0.32 20.65
N GLU A 104 3.17 -0.87 20.04
CA GLU A 104 4.43 -1.59 19.79
C GLU A 104 5.45 -0.68 19.07
N GLN A 105 5.03 0.04 18.02
CA GLN A 105 5.91 0.97 17.29
C GLN A 105 6.33 2.17 18.16
N LEU A 106 5.43 2.75 18.94
CA LEU A 106 5.72 3.90 19.81
C LEU A 106 6.50 3.51 21.07
N ALA A 107 6.54 2.23 21.45
CA ALA A 107 7.38 1.72 22.53
C ALA A 107 8.86 1.62 22.12
N VAL A 108 9.17 1.54 20.81
CA VAL A 108 10.55 1.43 20.32
C VAL A 108 11.39 2.63 20.78
N PRO A 109 12.56 2.43 21.44
CA PRO A 109 13.35 3.52 22.01
C PRO A 109 13.74 4.62 21.03
N SER A 110 14.09 4.28 19.78
CA SER A 110 14.41 5.27 18.75
C SER A 110 13.21 6.13 18.35
N VAL A 111 11.99 5.56 18.33
CA VAL A 111 10.76 6.28 18.01
C VAL A 111 10.37 7.19 19.16
N ARG A 112 10.50 6.73 20.41
CA ARG A 112 10.30 7.56 21.61
C ARG A 112 11.22 8.76 21.62
N ARG A 113 12.53 8.55 21.45
CA ARG A 113 13.53 9.62 21.36
C ARG A 113 13.19 10.62 20.26
N PHE A 114 12.76 10.14 19.09
CA PHE A 114 12.30 11.01 18.01
C PHE A 114 11.11 11.88 18.43
N VAL A 115 10.06 11.29 19.03
CA VAL A 115 8.87 12.03 19.47
C VAL A 115 9.25 13.09 20.51
N VAL A 116 10.01 12.72 21.54
CA VAL A 116 10.48 13.64 22.59
C VAL A 116 11.32 14.78 22.00
N ALA A 117 12.24 14.47 21.08
CA ALA A 117 13.07 15.48 20.42
C ALA A 117 12.26 16.48 19.57
N MET A 118 11.17 16.03 18.94
CA MET A 118 10.28 16.90 18.16
C MET A 118 9.44 17.83 19.06
N GLU A 119 9.09 17.37 20.27
CA GLU A 119 8.32 18.15 21.26
C GLU A 119 9.18 19.14 22.05
N LYS A 120 10.49 18.94 22.12
CA LYS A 120 11.43 19.83 22.82
C LYS A 120 11.49 21.20 22.10
N PRO A 121 11.28 22.32 22.82
CA PRO A 121 11.50 23.65 22.26
C PRO A 121 12.95 23.85 21.80
N ARG A 122 13.12 24.57 20.70
CA ARG A 122 14.42 25.00 20.18
C ARG A 122 14.32 26.37 19.55
N GLU A 123 15.43 27.09 19.48
CA GLU A 123 15.49 28.36 18.78
C GLU A 123 15.58 28.15 17.25
N PHE A 124 14.83 28.94 16.50
CA PHE A 124 14.89 29.04 15.05
C PHE A 124 14.47 30.45 14.64
N ASP A 125 15.33 31.16 13.91
CA ASP A 125 15.12 32.56 13.48
C ASP A 125 14.66 33.48 14.62
N GLY A 126 15.33 33.41 15.78
CA GLY A 126 15.05 34.23 16.96
C GLY A 126 13.74 33.89 17.69
N LYS A 127 13.08 32.77 17.34
CA LYS A 127 11.84 32.30 17.97
C LYS A 127 12.00 30.90 18.54
N PHE A 128 11.41 30.65 19.70
CA PHE A 128 11.30 29.29 20.22
C PHE A 128 10.19 28.53 19.50
N VAL A 129 10.56 27.48 18.78
CA VAL A 129 9.66 26.61 18.03
C VAL A 129 9.76 25.17 18.52
N SER A 130 8.68 24.42 18.37
CA SER A 130 8.64 22.96 18.50
C SER A 130 7.68 22.39 17.46
N ILE A 131 7.46 21.08 17.45
CA ILE A 131 6.41 20.50 16.60
C ILE A 131 5.01 21.05 16.93
N PHE A 132 4.79 21.55 18.16
CA PHE A 132 3.54 22.21 18.55
C PHE A 132 3.30 23.53 17.83
N SER A 133 4.36 24.22 17.38
CA SER A 133 4.23 25.42 16.54
C SER A 133 3.56 25.12 15.19
N LEU A 134 3.53 23.85 14.77
CA LEU A 134 2.88 23.40 13.55
C LEU A 134 1.45 22.88 13.79
N MET A 135 0.91 23.07 15.00
CA MET A 135 -0.45 22.72 15.38
C MET A 135 -1.29 24.00 15.46
N ARG A 136 -2.53 23.95 14.96
CA ARG A 136 -3.41 25.13 14.97
C ARG A 136 -4.11 25.22 16.31
N ASP A 137 -3.90 26.33 17.02
CA ASP A 137 -4.61 26.56 18.28
C ASP A 137 -6.13 26.62 18.04
N GLY A 138 -6.84 25.74 18.75
CA GLY A 138 -8.27 25.55 18.60
C GLY A 138 -9.09 26.72 19.11
N LYS A 139 -8.64 27.42 20.17
CA LYS A 139 -9.36 28.57 20.72
C LYS A 139 -9.30 29.75 19.75
N GLU A 140 -8.10 30.04 19.22
CA GLU A 140 -7.92 31.07 18.20
C GLU A 140 -8.74 30.78 16.93
N LEU A 141 -8.66 29.54 16.43
CA LEU A 141 -9.39 29.14 15.23
C LEU A 141 -10.91 29.24 15.44
N ALA A 142 -11.43 28.76 16.57
CA ALA A 142 -12.86 28.83 16.85
C ALA A 142 -13.35 30.29 16.96
N THR A 143 -12.58 31.17 17.60
CA THR A 143 -12.89 32.60 17.68
C THR A 143 -12.91 33.25 16.29
N ALA A 144 -11.90 32.99 15.46
CA ALA A 144 -11.85 33.51 14.10
C ALA A 144 -13.02 33.02 13.22
N LEU A 145 -13.44 31.76 13.38
CA LEU A 145 -14.59 31.21 12.68
C LEU A 145 -15.92 31.81 13.16
N ARG A 146 -16.08 32.09 14.47
CA ARG A 146 -17.28 32.74 15.03
C ARG A 146 -17.42 34.19 14.61
N ALA A 147 -16.30 34.89 14.40
CA ALA A 147 -16.29 36.28 13.96
C ALA A 147 -16.76 36.48 12.51
N LEU A 148 -16.95 35.40 11.74
CA LEU A 148 -17.49 35.47 10.38
C LEU A 148 -19.02 35.60 10.44
N ASP A 149 -19.54 36.72 9.93
CA ASP A 149 -20.98 36.91 9.71
C ASP A 149 -21.56 35.90 8.68
N ASP A 150 -22.88 35.84 8.55
CA ASP A 150 -23.56 34.86 7.69
C ASP A 150 -23.19 35.00 6.20
N SER A 151 -22.99 36.22 5.73
CA SER A 151 -22.56 36.53 4.36
C SER A 151 -21.07 36.17 4.17
N ALA A 152 -20.25 36.39 5.20
CA ALA A 152 -18.85 36.08 5.24
C ALA A 152 -18.56 34.57 5.25
N ALA A 153 -19.39 33.81 5.93
CA ALA A 153 -19.31 32.36 5.95
C ALA A 153 -19.75 31.73 4.61
N ALA A 154 -20.46 32.45 3.73
CA ALA A 154 -20.80 31.97 2.39
C ALA A 154 -19.73 32.30 1.33
N ASP A 155 -18.84 33.27 1.60
CA ASP A 155 -17.78 33.70 0.70
C ASP A 155 -16.44 32.99 1.00
N PRO A 156 -15.94 32.13 0.08
CA PRO A 156 -14.63 31.50 0.24
C PRO A 156 -13.48 32.47 0.43
N LYS A 157 -13.54 33.69 -0.13
CA LYS A 157 -12.45 34.66 0.02
C LYS A 157 -12.31 35.11 1.47
N LYS A 158 -13.42 35.28 2.18
CA LYS A 158 -13.43 35.62 3.61
C LYS A 158 -13.05 34.42 4.47
N LEU A 159 -13.57 33.23 4.20
CA LEU A 159 -13.13 31.98 4.86
C LEU A 159 -11.63 31.72 4.70
N ARG A 160 -11.06 32.06 3.55
CA ARG A 160 -9.63 31.94 3.26
C ARG A 160 -8.74 32.78 4.19
N ARG A 161 -9.27 33.88 4.75
CA ARG A 161 -8.55 34.67 5.76
C ARG A 161 -8.38 33.93 7.09
N VAL A 162 -9.19 32.90 7.34
CA VAL A 162 -9.15 32.10 8.58
C VAL A 162 -8.42 30.77 8.38
N ILE A 163 -8.60 30.15 7.21
CA ILE A 163 -7.92 28.92 6.78
C ILE A 163 -7.51 29.09 5.32
N ASP A 164 -6.21 29.16 5.01
CA ASP A 164 -5.66 29.29 3.64
C ASP A 164 -4.84 28.05 3.25
N PRO A 165 -5.46 27.00 2.70
CA PRO A 165 -4.76 25.76 2.40
C PRO A 165 -3.77 25.90 1.24
N TYR A 166 -2.57 25.33 1.41
CA TYR A 166 -1.65 25.06 0.30
C TYR A 166 -1.08 23.64 0.38
N VAL A 167 -0.66 23.12 -0.77
CA VAL A 167 -0.02 21.81 -0.91
C VAL A 167 1.49 21.99 -0.83
N GLN A 168 2.15 21.24 0.05
CA GLN A 168 3.60 21.15 0.12
C GLN A 168 4.04 19.69 -0.09
N ILE A 169 4.81 19.45 -1.15
CA ILE A 169 5.41 18.13 -1.41
C ILE A 169 6.56 17.93 -0.43
N VAL A 170 6.59 16.77 0.23
CA VAL A 170 7.67 16.44 1.18
C VAL A 170 8.89 15.97 0.40
N THR A 171 9.93 16.80 0.45
CA THR A 171 11.27 16.59 -0.12
C THR A 171 12.29 16.39 1.00
N GLY A 172 13.59 16.35 0.66
CA GLY A 172 14.69 16.32 1.64
C GLY A 172 14.93 17.66 2.35
N GLU A 173 14.16 18.69 2.03
CA GLU A 173 14.33 20.05 2.53
C GLU A 173 13.86 20.22 3.98
N ARG A 174 14.23 21.37 4.56
CA ARG A 174 13.76 21.82 5.87
C ARG A 174 12.60 22.80 5.73
N CYS A 175 11.70 22.77 6.70
CA CYS A 175 10.59 23.68 6.83
C CYS A 175 11.10 25.10 7.09
N THR A 176 10.73 26.05 6.24
CA THR A 176 11.11 27.47 6.38
C THR A 176 10.52 28.14 7.63
N GLN A 177 9.52 27.53 8.26
CA GLN A 177 8.85 28.09 9.44
C GLN A 177 9.47 27.64 10.76
N THR A 178 10.17 26.50 10.77
CA THR A 178 10.60 25.85 12.02
C THR A 178 11.96 25.17 11.94
N GLY A 179 12.57 25.08 10.75
CA GLY A 179 13.82 24.38 10.48
C GLY A 179 13.75 22.84 10.55
N PHE A 180 12.59 22.23 10.83
CA PHE A 180 12.48 20.75 10.90
C PHE A 180 12.52 20.16 9.49
N LYS A 181 13.10 18.96 9.33
CA LYS A 181 13.00 18.27 8.04
C LYS A 181 11.54 18.00 7.72
N LEU A 182 11.12 18.22 6.47
CA LEU A 182 9.72 18.01 6.07
C LEU A 182 9.27 16.57 6.32
N MET A 183 10.17 15.61 6.12
CA MET A 183 9.91 14.19 6.42
C MET A 183 9.65 13.93 7.90
N ASP A 184 10.36 14.62 8.81
CA ASP A 184 10.17 14.46 10.25
C ASP A 184 8.84 15.07 10.71
N ILE A 185 8.43 16.21 10.14
CA ILE A 185 7.10 16.80 10.36
C ILE A 185 6.01 15.80 9.94
N TRP A 186 6.10 15.28 8.72
CA TRP A 186 5.14 14.31 8.21
C TRP A 186 5.10 13.05 9.09
N ARG A 187 6.26 12.53 9.49
CA ARG A 187 6.38 11.34 10.35
C ARG A 187 5.76 11.56 11.73
N TYR A 188 6.00 12.70 12.36
CA TYR A 188 5.40 13.02 13.65
C TYR A 188 3.87 12.99 13.58
N PHE A 189 3.27 13.73 12.63
CA PHE A 189 1.81 13.74 12.48
C PHE A 189 1.26 12.36 12.11
N ARG A 190 2.02 11.55 11.37
CA ARG A 190 1.63 10.17 11.08
C ARG A 190 1.52 9.30 12.33
N HIS A 191 2.33 9.53 13.37
CA HIS A 191 2.26 8.79 14.64
C HIS A 191 1.01 9.08 15.49
N THR A 192 0.22 10.11 15.14
CA THR A 192 -1.04 10.43 15.84
C THR A 192 -2.18 9.45 15.50
N TRP A 193 -2.07 8.72 14.40
CA TRP A 193 -3.15 7.85 13.91
C TRP A 193 -3.11 6.45 14.50
N SER A 194 -4.26 5.77 14.48
CA SER A 194 -4.43 4.48 15.16
C SER A 194 -3.66 3.32 14.55
N ASN A 195 -3.29 3.37 13.27
CA ASN A 195 -2.55 2.30 12.60
C ASN A 195 -1.05 2.61 12.56
N GLN A 196 -0.21 1.58 12.69
CA GLN A 196 1.24 1.71 12.57
C GLN A 196 1.68 2.26 11.20
N TYR A 197 2.78 3.01 11.18
CA TYR A 197 3.42 3.44 9.94
C TYR A 197 4.43 2.38 9.47
N THR A 198 4.31 1.91 8.23
CA THR A 198 5.29 1.04 7.60
C THR A 198 5.65 1.61 6.23
N SER A 199 6.94 1.64 5.91
CA SER A 199 7.41 2.03 4.59
C SER A 199 7.11 0.93 3.58
N THR A 200 6.38 1.25 2.52
CA THR A 200 6.15 0.32 1.41
C THR A 200 7.24 0.52 0.35
N PRO A 201 7.90 -0.54 -0.13
CA PRO A 201 8.82 -0.44 -1.26
C PRO A 201 8.12 0.10 -2.51
N GLY A 202 8.85 0.87 -3.33
CA GLY A 202 8.35 1.42 -4.59
C GLY A 202 8.22 2.93 -4.59
N ARG A 203 7.33 3.44 -5.44
CA ARG A 203 7.10 4.89 -5.59
C ARG A 203 6.33 5.40 -4.37
N THR A 204 6.83 6.45 -3.74
CA THR A 204 6.17 7.15 -2.62
C THR A 204 6.25 8.67 -2.78
N LEU A 205 5.13 9.36 -2.68
CA LEU A 205 5.04 10.84 -2.69
C LEU A 205 4.30 11.29 -1.43
N MET A 206 5.03 11.80 -0.45
CA MET A 206 4.47 12.33 0.79
C MET A 206 4.08 13.81 0.61
N ILE A 207 2.98 14.20 1.23
CA ILE A 207 2.32 15.50 1.03
C ILE A 207 1.90 16.06 2.39
N LEU A 208 2.19 17.33 2.61
CA LEU A 208 1.62 18.14 3.69
C LEU A 208 0.58 19.10 3.08
N ILE A 209 -0.57 19.22 3.73
CA ILE A 209 -1.53 20.30 3.48
C ILE A 209 -1.40 21.26 4.64
N ARG A 210 -1.10 22.54 4.36
CA ARG A 210 -0.74 23.52 5.38
C ARG A 210 -1.63 24.75 5.30
N ASP A 211 -1.79 25.42 6.42
CA ASP A 211 -2.63 26.60 6.57
C ASP A 211 -1.78 27.87 6.61
N ARG A 212 -1.79 28.68 5.56
CA ARG A 212 -1.05 29.95 5.51
C ARG A 212 -1.70 31.05 6.34
N ALA A 213 -2.96 30.89 6.76
CA ALA A 213 -3.68 31.92 7.50
C ALA A 213 -3.22 32.06 8.97
N ALA A 214 -2.33 31.18 9.43
CA ALA A 214 -1.84 31.16 10.81
C ALA A 214 -0.30 31.14 10.88
N PRO A 215 0.30 31.69 11.96
CA PRO A 215 1.74 31.67 12.17
C PRO A 215 2.32 30.26 12.04
N PHE A 216 3.55 30.17 11.51
CA PHE A 216 4.30 28.93 11.29
C PHE A 216 3.66 27.91 10.32
N HIS A 217 2.57 28.32 9.67
CA HIS A 217 1.79 27.53 8.74
C HIS A 217 1.41 26.13 9.27
N PRO A 218 0.46 26.00 10.20
CA PRO A 218 0.09 24.74 10.81
C PRO A 218 -0.32 23.67 9.79
N VAL A 219 -0.19 22.39 10.17
CA VAL A 219 -0.54 21.27 9.30
C VAL A 219 -2.05 21.01 9.39
N ILE A 220 -2.76 21.21 8.28
CA ILE A 220 -4.17 20.85 8.12
C ILE A 220 -4.33 19.34 8.04
N GLY A 221 -3.41 18.68 7.34
CA GLY A 221 -3.45 17.25 7.13
C GLY A 221 -2.27 16.72 6.38
N ILE A 222 -2.15 15.40 6.35
CA ILE A 222 -1.09 14.70 5.65
C ILE A 222 -1.68 13.70 4.67
N ALA A 223 -0.98 13.52 3.56
CA ALA A 223 -1.29 12.49 2.58
C ALA A 223 -0.01 11.81 2.06
N ALA A 224 -0.15 10.63 1.48
CA ALA A 224 0.90 10.01 0.70
C ALA A 224 0.34 9.11 -0.41
N LEU A 225 0.85 9.29 -1.62
CA LEU A 225 0.68 8.35 -2.72
C LEU A 225 1.77 7.28 -2.65
N GLY A 226 1.39 6.02 -2.73
CA GLY A 226 2.28 4.87 -2.78
C GLY A 226 2.02 4.01 -4.01
N SER A 227 2.95 3.12 -4.34
CA SER A 227 2.73 2.09 -5.35
C SER A 227 1.44 1.31 -5.06
N ALA A 228 0.62 1.14 -6.09
CA ALA A 228 -0.68 0.50 -5.94
C ALA A 228 -0.54 -1.00 -5.62
N VAL A 229 -1.49 -1.53 -4.85
CA VAL A 229 -1.57 -2.97 -4.60
C VAL A 229 -1.84 -3.69 -5.92
N VAL A 230 -0.95 -4.62 -6.32
CA VAL A 230 -1.01 -5.26 -7.64
C VAL A 230 -2.27 -6.11 -7.82
N GLN A 231 -2.70 -6.81 -6.76
CA GLN A 231 -3.84 -7.72 -6.78
C GLN A 231 -4.97 -7.16 -5.94
N LEU A 232 -5.89 -6.43 -6.58
CA LEU A 232 -7.06 -5.87 -5.93
C LEU A 232 -8.27 -6.06 -6.84
N ALA A 233 -8.94 -7.21 -6.72
CA ALA A 233 -10.01 -7.65 -7.61
C ALA A 233 -11.05 -6.54 -7.85
N GLU A 234 -11.71 -6.03 -6.82
CA GLU A 234 -12.73 -4.96 -6.93
C GLU A 234 -12.28 -3.74 -7.76
N ARG A 235 -11.00 -3.34 -7.67
CA ARG A 235 -10.46 -2.26 -8.50
C ARG A 235 -10.22 -2.73 -9.94
N ASP A 236 -9.62 -3.90 -10.09
CA ASP A 236 -9.29 -4.46 -11.39
C ASP A 236 -10.57 -4.73 -12.21
N ASP A 237 -11.65 -5.19 -11.56
CA ASP A 237 -12.99 -5.35 -12.11
C ASP A 237 -13.52 -3.99 -12.59
N TRP A 238 -13.49 -2.98 -11.73
CA TRP A 238 -13.97 -1.64 -12.05
C TRP A 238 -13.20 -0.94 -13.18
N ILE A 239 -11.90 -1.16 -13.27
CA ILE A 239 -11.07 -0.64 -14.37
C ILE A 239 -11.37 -1.38 -15.69
N GLY A 240 -11.83 -2.64 -15.64
CA GLY A 240 -11.99 -3.51 -16.82
C GLY A 240 -10.74 -4.35 -17.12
N TRP A 241 -9.93 -4.64 -16.10
CA TRP A 241 -8.76 -5.52 -16.20
C TRP A 241 -9.05 -6.99 -15.93
N GLN A 242 -10.28 -7.35 -15.53
CA GLN A 242 -10.64 -8.75 -15.39
C GLN A 242 -10.72 -9.44 -16.74
N SER A 243 -10.09 -10.61 -16.82
CA SER A 243 -9.95 -11.34 -18.09
C SER A 243 -11.30 -11.78 -18.67
N GLY A 244 -12.27 -12.17 -17.83
CA GLY A 244 -13.61 -12.57 -18.28
C GLY A 244 -14.33 -11.41 -18.96
N VAL A 245 -14.58 -10.33 -18.22
CA VAL A 245 -15.24 -9.11 -18.70
C VAL A 245 -14.54 -8.53 -19.93
N PHE A 246 -13.20 -8.44 -19.91
CA PHE A 246 -12.45 -7.93 -21.06
C PHE A 246 -12.66 -8.77 -22.33
N LEU A 247 -12.68 -10.10 -22.21
CA LEU A 247 -12.92 -10.98 -23.36
C LEU A 247 -14.36 -10.89 -23.84
N GLU A 248 -15.33 -10.75 -22.94
CA GLU A 248 -16.75 -10.55 -23.28
C GLU A 248 -16.94 -9.26 -24.07
N ASP A 249 -16.43 -8.13 -23.57
CA ASP A 249 -16.48 -6.83 -24.23
C ASP A 249 -15.81 -6.88 -25.62
N LEU A 250 -14.65 -7.54 -25.69
CA LEU A 250 -13.89 -7.67 -26.92
C LEU A 250 -14.58 -8.57 -27.95
N SER A 251 -15.29 -9.60 -27.50
CA SER A 251 -16.08 -10.51 -28.35
C SER A 251 -17.34 -9.81 -28.87
N ALA A 252 -17.97 -8.99 -28.03
CA ALA A 252 -19.12 -8.17 -28.43
C ALA A 252 -18.75 -7.09 -29.45
N THR A 253 -17.58 -6.44 -29.28
CA THR A 253 -17.15 -5.33 -30.14
C THR A 253 -15.70 -5.51 -30.64
N PRO A 254 -15.42 -6.46 -31.52
CA PRO A 254 -14.10 -6.64 -32.09
C PRO A 254 -13.76 -5.48 -33.04
N THR A 255 -12.61 -4.84 -32.83
CA THR A 255 -12.16 -3.72 -33.66
C THR A 255 -10.80 -3.99 -34.29
N LEU A 256 -10.57 -3.43 -35.49
CA LEU A 256 -9.25 -3.45 -36.14
C LEU A 256 -8.19 -2.79 -35.24
N ARG A 257 -8.58 -1.76 -34.49
CA ARG A 257 -7.71 -1.09 -33.52
C ARG A 257 -7.20 -2.06 -32.45
N MET A 258 -8.09 -2.87 -31.86
CA MET A 258 -7.68 -3.82 -30.83
C MET A 258 -6.83 -4.97 -31.42
N ALA A 259 -7.16 -5.43 -32.63
CA ALA A 259 -6.37 -6.43 -33.34
C ALA A 259 -4.91 -5.96 -33.53
N ARG A 260 -4.74 -4.71 -33.99
CA ARG A 260 -3.42 -4.06 -34.12
C ARG A 260 -2.73 -3.88 -32.78
N TRP A 261 -3.46 -3.47 -31.74
CA TRP A 261 -2.91 -3.32 -30.40
C TRP A 261 -2.37 -4.66 -29.85
N ILE A 262 -3.12 -5.77 -29.97
CA ILE A 262 -2.67 -7.10 -29.51
C ILE A 262 -1.35 -7.47 -30.18
N ALA A 263 -1.27 -7.38 -31.51
CA ALA A 263 -0.08 -7.72 -32.27
C ALA A 263 1.12 -6.79 -31.92
N ALA A 264 0.88 -5.48 -31.87
CA ALA A 264 1.93 -4.50 -31.55
C ALA A 264 2.46 -4.67 -30.11
N ARG A 265 1.62 -5.06 -29.16
CA ARG A 265 2.04 -5.28 -27.77
C ARG A 265 2.91 -6.52 -27.61
N LEU A 266 2.65 -7.59 -28.36
CA LEU A 266 3.53 -8.76 -28.41
C LEU A 266 4.92 -8.38 -28.94
N GLN A 267 4.98 -7.64 -30.05
CA GLN A 267 6.24 -7.15 -30.61
C GLN A 267 6.99 -6.23 -29.65
N THR A 268 6.28 -5.29 -29.01
CA THR A 268 6.87 -4.38 -28.03
C THR A 268 7.45 -5.15 -26.84
N ALA A 269 6.75 -6.19 -26.36
CA ALA A 269 7.21 -7.00 -25.25
C ALA A 269 8.46 -7.82 -25.59
N LEU A 270 8.59 -8.31 -26.82
CA LEU A 270 9.80 -8.95 -27.32
C LEU A 270 10.98 -7.96 -27.34
N ASN A 271 10.77 -6.74 -27.85
CA ASN A 271 11.80 -5.68 -27.93
C ASN A 271 12.25 -5.13 -26.56
N GLU A 272 11.53 -5.48 -25.49
CA GLU A 272 11.88 -5.17 -24.09
C GLU A 272 12.63 -6.32 -23.39
N LEU A 273 13.03 -7.37 -24.12
CA LEU A 273 13.90 -8.42 -23.63
C LEU A 273 15.30 -8.24 -24.19
N TYR A 274 16.31 -8.34 -23.33
CA TYR A 274 17.66 -8.65 -23.77
C TYR A 274 17.66 -10.10 -24.27
N VAL A 275 18.20 -10.35 -25.46
CA VAL A 275 18.19 -11.68 -26.08
C VAL A 275 19.57 -12.12 -26.56
N ASP A 276 20.59 -11.27 -26.53
CA ASP A 276 21.89 -11.53 -27.14
C ASP A 276 22.56 -12.78 -26.57
N ASP A 277 22.53 -12.96 -25.25
CA ASP A 277 23.04 -14.17 -24.58
C ASP A 277 22.20 -15.41 -24.91
N LEU A 278 20.87 -15.26 -25.04
CA LEU A 278 19.98 -16.35 -25.45
C LEU A 278 20.20 -16.76 -26.90
N VAL A 279 20.55 -15.82 -27.78
CA VAL A 279 20.92 -16.08 -29.18
C VAL A 279 22.26 -16.80 -29.24
N LYS A 280 23.26 -16.31 -28.50
CA LYS A 280 24.58 -16.95 -28.40
C LYS A 280 24.49 -18.41 -27.94
N ASP A 281 23.59 -18.69 -27.00
CA ASP A 281 23.40 -20.03 -26.43
C ASP A 281 22.43 -20.90 -27.25
N GLY A 282 21.95 -20.44 -28.40
CA GLY A 282 21.05 -21.20 -29.28
C GLY A 282 19.64 -21.42 -28.72
N LEU A 283 19.23 -20.62 -27.73
CA LEU A 283 17.89 -20.65 -27.13
C LEU A 283 16.88 -19.78 -27.90
N TYR A 284 17.35 -18.82 -28.70
CA TYR A 284 16.52 -17.93 -29.50
C TYR A 284 17.21 -17.53 -30.81
N TRP A 285 16.44 -17.23 -31.85
CA TRP A 285 16.91 -16.60 -33.09
C TRP A 285 15.74 -15.87 -33.77
N PRO A 286 15.96 -14.83 -34.59
CA PRO A 286 14.88 -13.98 -35.09
C PRO A 286 13.75 -14.72 -35.83
N SER A 287 14.07 -15.70 -36.69
CA SER A 287 13.04 -16.44 -37.43
C SER A 287 12.15 -17.35 -36.56
N LEU A 288 12.55 -17.64 -35.31
CA LEU A 288 11.71 -18.32 -34.33
C LEU A 288 10.50 -17.47 -33.92
N TRP A 289 10.60 -16.13 -34.00
CA TRP A 289 9.45 -15.26 -33.77
C TRP A 289 8.38 -15.41 -34.85
N ASP A 290 8.81 -15.55 -36.10
CA ASP A 290 7.90 -15.68 -37.23
C ASP A 290 7.24 -17.06 -37.26
N ASN A 291 8.01 -18.09 -36.92
CA ASN A 291 7.58 -19.48 -36.86
C ASN A 291 7.95 -20.14 -35.51
N PRO A 292 7.20 -19.86 -34.43
CA PRO A 292 7.48 -20.46 -33.12
C PRO A 292 7.26 -21.96 -33.10
N THR A 293 8.22 -22.71 -32.54
CA THR A 293 8.13 -24.17 -32.39
C THR A 293 7.93 -24.56 -30.93
N THR A 294 7.18 -25.65 -30.69
CA THR A 294 6.92 -26.16 -29.34
C THR A 294 8.20 -26.58 -28.63
N ASP A 295 9.13 -27.22 -29.35
CA ASP A 295 10.43 -27.65 -28.80
C ASP A 295 11.26 -26.45 -28.30
N ALA A 296 11.31 -25.33 -29.04
CA ALA A 296 12.04 -24.15 -28.58
C ALA A 296 11.41 -23.53 -27.32
N ILE A 297 10.07 -23.50 -27.24
CA ILE A 297 9.35 -23.06 -26.04
C ILE A 297 9.69 -23.94 -24.84
N GLU A 298 9.72 -25.26 -25.01
CA GLU A 298 10.08 -26.21 -23.94
C GLU A 298 11.53 -26.06 -23.49
N ARG A 299 12.48 -25.83 -24.41
CA ARG A 299 13.88 -25.54 -24.07
C ARG A 299 14.01 -24.29 -23.20
N LEU A 300 13.29 -23.21 -23.54
CA LEU A 300 13.26 -21.99 -22.75
C LEU A 300 12.67 -22.21 -21.35
N LEU A 301 11.61 -23.02 -21.23
CA LEU A 301 11.02 -23.37 -19.93
C LEU A 301 11.98 -24.18 -19.05
N LYS A 302 12.68 -25.16 -19.64
CA LYS A 302 13.72 -25.95 -18.94
C LYS A 302 14.87 -25.07 -18.46
N GLU A 303 15.36 -24.16 -19.31
CA GLU A 303 16.39 -23.19 -18.92
C GLU A 303 15.89 -22.26 -17.80
N ALA A 304 14.64 -21.77 -17.90
CA ALA A 304 14.06 -20.92 -16.87
C ALA A 304 14.01 -21.61 -15.49
N GLU A 305 13.63 -22.88 -15.45
CA GLU A 305 13.62 -23.68 -14.23
C GLU A 305 15.03 -23.92 -13.68
N SER A 306 15.99 -24.26 -14.55
CA SER A 306 17.38 -24.48 -14.15
C SER A 306 17.97 -23.22 -13.52
N ARG A 307 17.89 -22.07 -14.20
CA ARG A 307 18.39 -20.79 -13.68
C ARG A 307 17.71 -20.36 -12.40
N ARG A 308 16.42 -20.69 -12.22
CA ARG A 308 15.72 -20.42 -10.96
C ARG A 308 16.31 -21.22 -9.80
N ARG A 309 16.70 -22.48 -10.02
CA ARG A 309 17.37 -23.31 -9.01
C ARG A 309 18.75 -22.76 -8.68
N ASP A 310 19.51 -22.39 -9.70
CA ASP A 310 20.86 -21.82 -9.53
C ASP A 310 20.81 -20.50 -8.76
N HIS A 311 19.86 -19.61 -9.09
CA HIS A 311 19.60 -18.39 -8.31
C HIS A 311 19.37 -18.71 -6.83
N HIS A 312 18.46 -19.64 -6.49
CA HIS A 312 18.23 -19.97 -5.09
C HIS A 312 19.46 -20.56 -4.37
N ARG A 313 20.36 -21.22 -5.11
CA ARG A 313 21.55 -21.88 -4.56
C ARG A 313 22.75 -20.94 -4.41
N PHE A 314 22.95 -20.03 -5.36
CA PHE A 314 24.21 -19.28 -5.50
C PHE A 314 24.04 -17.75 -5.38
N VAL A 315 22.83 -17.25 -5.15
CA VAL A 315 22.56 -15.81 -5.13
C VAL A 315 23.43 -15.03 -4.14
N LYS A 316 23.97 -13.91 -4.62
CA LYS A 316 24.66 -12.91 -3.79
C LYS A 316 23.82 -11.63 -3.72
N PRO A 317 23.29 -11.24 -2.54
CA PRO A 317 22.44 -10.04 -2.41
C PRO A 317 23.08 -8.73 -2.91
N THR A 318 24.41 -8.65 -2.92
CA THR A 318 25.17 -7.49 -3.39
C THR A 318 24.96 -7.21 -4.89
N GLU A 319 24.71 -8.23 -5.70
CA GLU A 319 24.48 -8.13 -7.15
C GLU A 319 23.14 -7.47 -7.50
N PHE A 320 22.24 -7.34 -6.53
CA PHE A 320 20.89 -6.78 -6.70
C PHE A 320 20.74 -5.39 -6.07
N LYS A 321 21.82 -4.79 -5.58
CA LYS A 321 21.82 -3.40 -5.12
C LYS A 321 21.47 -2.45 -6.27
N LYS A 322 20.93 -1.28 -5.92
CA LYS A 322 20.57 -0.26 -6.89
C LYS A 322 21.82 0.23 -7.64
N LEU A 323 21.75 0.30 -8.97
CA LEU A 323 22.83 0.84 -9.78
C LEU A 323 23.04 2.32 -9.45
N HIS A 324 24.31 2.74 -9.43
CA HIS A 324 24.69 4.13 -9.12
C HIS A 324 24.37 5.04 -10.31
N ASP A 325 24.77 4.62 -11.51
CA ASP A 325 24.36 5.22 -12.76
C ASP A 325 23.20 4.42 -13.37
N ALA A 326 22.05 5.09 -13.56
CA ALA A 326 20.86 4.46 -14.13
C ALA A 326 20.96 4.30 -15.65
N ASP A 327 21.89 5.00 -16.30
CA ASP A 327 22.09 4.99 -17.75
C ASP A 327 23.28 4.13 -18.21
N ASP A 328 24.00 3.47 -17.27
CA ASP A 328 25.04 2.47 -17.56
C ASP A 328 24.42 1.20 -18.18
N VAL A 329 24.53 1.09 -19.51
CA VAL A 329 24.00 -0.03 -20.30
C VAL A 329 24.70 -1.34 -19.97
N ASP A 330 26.02 -1.34 -19.76
CA ASP A 330 26.76 -2.57 -19.51
C ASP A 330 26.45 -3.14 -18.13
N ALA A 331 26.17 -2.29 -17.14
CA ALA A 331 25.64 -2.74 -15.86
C ALA A 331 24.27 -3.42 -16.00
N TRP A 332 23.38 -2.88 -16.84
CA TRP A 332 22.08 -3.52 -17.10
C TRP A 332 22.22 -4.85 -17.84
N ARG A 333 23.14 -4.96 -18.81
CA ARG A 333 23.45 -6.23 -19.50
C ARG A 333 23.94 -7.29 -18.53
N ARG A 334 24.97 -6.98 -17.73
CA ARG A 334 25.46 -7.89 -16.66
C ARG A 334 24.33 -8.33 -15.74
N ARG A 335 23.42 -7.40 -15.38
CA ARG A 335 22.27 -7.71 -14.52
C ARG A 335 21.24 -8.60 -15.22
N ALA A 336 21.03 -8.43 -16.52
CA ALA A 336 20.12 -9.26 -17.31
C ALA A 336 20.58 -10.73 -17.40
N GLU A 337 21.89 -10.95 -17.38
CA GLU A 337 22.53 -12.27 -17.46
C GLU A 337 22.54 -13.03 -16.12
N LEU A 338 22.31 -12.35 -14.98
CA LEU A 338 22.16 -13.02 -13.68
C LEU A 338 21.02 -14.06 -13.71
N ASP A 339 21.20 -15.16 -12.98
CA ASP A 339 20.28 -16.31 -12.96
C ASP A 339 18.81 -15.91 -12.76
N LEU A 340 18.51 -14.95 -11.86
CA LEU A 340 17.15 -14.46 -11.65
C LEU A 340 16.53 -13.86 -12.91
N PHE A 341 17.28 -12.98 -13.60
CA PHE A 341 16.76 -12.24 -14.75
C PHE A 341 16.82 -13.08 -16.01
N ARG A 342 17.84 -13.92 -16.18
CA ARG A 342 17.86 -14.93 -17.24
C ARG A 342 16.67 -15.89 -17.12
N SER A 343 16.39 -16.43 -15.92
CA SER A 343 15.21 -17.26 -15.67
C SER A 343 13.91 -16.56 -16.08
N LYS A 344 13.74 -15.30 -15.67
CA LYS A 344 12.55 -14.50 -16.03
C LYS A 344 12.47 -14.19 -17.52
N ARG A 345 13.59 -13.88 -18.18
CA ARG A 345 13.63 -13.60 -19.63
C ARG A 345 13.26 -14.84 -20.43
N CYS A 346 13.79 -16.01 -20.07
CA CYS A 346 13.42 -17.28 -20.70
C CYS A 346 11.93 -17.59 -20.52
N LEU A 347 11.38 -17.43 -19.31
CA LEU A 347 9.95 -17.61 -19.07
C LEU A 347 9.10 -16.62 -19.87
N ALA A 348 9.48 -15.34 -19.88
CA ALA A 348 8.77 -14.31 -20.63
C ALA A 348 8.83 -14.55 -22.15
N LEU A 349 9.97 -14.99 -22.68
CA LEU A 349 10.13 -15.31 -24.10
C LEU A 349 9.32 -16.55 -24.50
N ALA A 350 9.31 -17.59 -23.66
CA ALA A 350 8.47 -18.77 -23.86
C ALA A 350 6.98 -18.40 -23.93
N ASP A 351 6.51 -17.56 -22.98
CA ASP A 351 5.13 -17.05 -22.97
C ASP A 351 4.82 -16.23 -24.24
N LEU A 352 5.75 -15.39 -24.70
CA LEU A 352 5.58 -14.57 -25.91
C LEU A 352 5.53 -15.42 -27.19
N LEU A 353 6.42 -16.42 -27.31
CA LEU A 353 6.43 -17.35 -28.44
C LEU A 353 5.15 -18.20 -28.47
N GLY A 354 4.68 -18.69 -27.32
CA GLY A 354 3.41 -19.40 -27.23
C GLY A 354 2.21 -18.53 -27.62
N ALA A 355 2.20 -17.26 -27.19
CA ALA A 355 1.17 -16.31 -27.59
C ALA A 355 1.22 -15.97 -29.09
N ARG A 356 2.43 -15.79 -29.64
CA ARG A 356 2.68 -15.55 -31.07
C ARG A 356 2.25 -16.73 -31.93
N GLN A 357 2.50 -17.96 -31.48
CA GLN A 357 2.07 -19.20 -32.13
C GLN A 357 0.54 -19.30 -32.18
N ALA A 358 -0.13 -19.07 -31.05
CA ALA A 358 -1.58 -19.15 -30.95
C ALA A 358 -2.32 -18.08 -31.78
N LEU A 359 -1.72 -16.89 -31.94
CA LEU A 359 -2.33 -15.77 -32.66
C LEU A 359 -1.91 -15.69 -34.14
N ALA A 360 -0.88 -16.42 -34.56
CA ALA A 360 -0.37 -16.44 -35.93
C ALA A 360 -1.46 -16.65 -36.99
N PRO A 361 -2.37 -17.65 -36.86
CA PRO A 361 -3.36 -17.96 -37.90
C PRO A 361 -4.42 -16.86 -38.11
N TYR A 362 -4.50 -15.91 -37.17
CA TYR A 362 -5.60 -14.96 -37.08
C TYR A 362 -5.15 -13.51 -37.28
N LEU A 363 -4.01 -13.13 -36.71
CA LEU A 363 -3.54 -11.75 -36.65
C LEU A 363 -2.32 -11.46 -37.52
N TYR A 364 -1.75 -12.47 -38.18
CA TYR A 364 -0.55 -12.35 -39.00
C TYR A 364 -0.80 -12.85 -40.44
N PRO A 365 -0.09 -12.29 -41.44
CA PRO A 365 0.91 -11.22 -41.34
C PRO A 365 0.31 -9.83 -41.06
N LYS A 366 -1.02 -9.66 -41.20
CA LYS A 366 -1.71 -8.39 -40.97
C LYS A 366 -2.93 -8.56 -40.06
N PRO A 367 -3.03 -7.79 -38.96
CA PRO A 367 -4.22 -7.84 -38.10
C PRO A 367 -5.47 -7.33 -38.82
N THR A 368 -6.57 -8.06 -38.70
CA THR A 368 -7.89 -7.66 -39.23
C THR A 368 -8.97 -7.80 -38.16
N ARG A 369 -10.11 -7.12 -38.35
CA ARG A 369 -11.28 -7.26 -37.48
C ARG A 369 -11.79 -8.71 -37.47
N SER A 370 -11.98 -9.29 -38.67
CA SER A 370 -12.43 -10.68 -38.81
C SER A 370 -11.45 -11.68 -38.23
N GLY A 371 -10.14 -11.45 -38.39
CA GLY A 371 -9.09 -12.25 -37.74
C GLY A 371 -9.23 -12.25 -36.22
N LEU A 372 -9.42 -11.08 -35.61
CA LEU A 372 -9.65 -10.98 -34.17
C LEU A 372 -10.93 -11.70 -33.73
N SER A 373 -12.04 -11.58 -34.47
CA SER A 373 -13.28 -12.32 -34.17
C SER A 373 -13.02 -13.83 -34.13
N ARG A 374 -12.37 -14.39 -35.15
CA ARG A 374 -12.00 -15.82 -35.19
C ARG A 374 -11.03 -16.22 -34.08
N ALA A 375 -10.10 -15.34 -33.70
CA ALA A 375 -9.19 -15.58 -32.58
C ALA A 375 -9.92 -15.66 -31.23
N LEU A 376 -11.04 -14.97 -31.06
CA LEU A 376 -11.84 -15.00 -29.83
C LEU A 376 -12.69 -16.27 -29.69
N GLU A 377 -12.87 -17.00 -30.78
CA GLU A 377 -13.54 -18.31 -30.78
C GLU A 377 -12.57 -19.45 -30.41
N ASP A 378 -11.26 -19.28 -30.63
CA ASP A 378 -10.24 -20.28 -30.32
C ASP A 378 -9.74 -20.20 -28.85
N PRO A 379 -9.81 -21.29 -28.05
CA PRO A 379 -9.39 -21.29 -26.65
C PRO A 379 -7.89 -20.99 -26.41
N LYS A 380 -7.00 -21.35 -27.33
CA LYS A 380 -5.55 -21.04 -27.23
C LYS A 380 -5.32 -19.56 -27.52
N ALA A 381 -5.93 -19.02 -28.56
CA ALA A 381 -5.84 -17.61 -28.90
C ALA A 381 -6.45 -16.71 -27.81
N ARG A 382 -7.60 -17.09 -27.21
CA ARG A 382 -8.16 -16.38 -26.03
C ARG A 382 -7.16 -16.30 -24.87
N ARG A 383 -6.49 -17.42 -24.54
CA ARG A 383 -5.45 -17.45 -23.49
C ARG A 383 -4.27 -16.53 -23.82
N ALA A 384 -3.85 -16.47 -25.08
CA ALA A 384 -2.83 -15.55 -25.55
C ALA A 384 -3.26 -14.07 -25.42
N ILE A 385 -4.51 -13.73 -25.77
CA ILE A 385 -5.04 -12.37 -25.59
C ILE A 385 -5.05 -11.98 -24.11
N VAL A 386 -5.41 -12.91 -23.21
CA VAL A 386 -5.36 -12.69 -21.77
C VAL A 386 -3.94 -12.46 -21.26
N SER A 387 -2.93 -13.14 -21.82
CA SER A 387 -1.53 -12.88 -21.42
C SER A 387 -1.09 -11.47 -21.84
N VAL A 388 -1.50 -11.00 -23.02
CA VAL A 388 -1.27 -9.61 -23.47
C VAL A 388 -1.94 -8.59 -22.53
N LEU A 389 -3.20 -8.84 -22.14
CA LEU A 389 -3.91 -8.00 -21.16
C LEU A 389 -3.16 -7.93 -19.82
N ARG A 390 -2.74 -9.09 -19.28
CA ARG A 390 -1.99 -9.17 -18.01
C ARG A 390 -0.68 -8.40 -18.09
N ARG A 391 0.02 -8.43 -19.23
CA ARG A 391 1.24 -7.66 -19.47
C ARG A 391 0.95 -6.15 -19.50
N ALA A 392 -0.10 -5.72 -20.20
CA ALA A 392 -0.51 -4.32 -20.23
C ALA A 392 -0.84 -3.78 -18.82
N LYS A 393 -1.56 -4.57 -18.02
CA LYS A 393 -1.80 -4.27 -16.61
C LYS A 393 -0.48 -4.15 -15.82
N ALA A 394 0.44 -5.10 -15.97
CA ALA A 394 1.71 -5.11 -15.25
C ALA A 394 2.58 -3.86 -15.55
N ASP A 395 2.57 -3.38 -16.80
CA ASP A 395 3.30 -2.18 -17.20
C ASP A 395 2.72 -0.89 -16.59
N ALA A 396 1.39 -0.84 -16.37
CA ALA A 396 0.69 0.35 -15.88
C ALA A 396 0.50 0.39 -14.36
N VAL A 397 0.32 -0.77 -13.70
CA VAL A 397 -0.07 -0.86 -12.28
C VAL A 397 0.94 -0.20 -11.33
N GLY A 398 2.23 -0.26 -11.67
CA GLY A 398 3.30 0.29 -10.84
C GLY A 398 3.62 1.76 -11.11
N THR A 399 3.02 2.36 -12.14
CA THR A 399 3.54 3.59 -12.75
C THR A 399 2.50 4.65 -13.06
N GLU A 400 1.33 4.25 -13.54
CA GLU A 400 0.23 5.12 -14.00
C GLU A 400 -0.89 5.22 -12.97
N ILE A 401 -0.92 4.32 -11.99
CA ILE A 401 -1.86 4.34 -10.88
C ILE A 401 -1.10 4.34 -9.55
N ALA A 402 -1.73 4.90 -8.51
CA ALA A 402 -1.18 4.91 -7.16
C ALA A 402 -2.27 4.65 -6.13
N ASP A 403 -1.89 4.20 -4.94
CA ASP A 403 -2.81 4.17 -3.80
C ASP A 403 -2.52 5.35 -2.87
N LEU A 404 -3.58 5.99 -2.38
CA LEU A 404 -3.52 6.96 -1.30
C LEU A 404 -3.34 6.20 0.02
N THR A 405 -2.09 5.85 0.31
CA THR A 405 -1.68 5.03 1.46
C THR A 405 -1.87 5.72 2.81
N VAL A 406 -1.83 7.04 2.80
CA VAL A 406 -2.05 7.92 3.95
C VAL A 406 -2.92 9.07 3.46
N CYS A 407 -3.98 9.37 4.19
CA CYS A 407 -4.80 10.55 3.96
C CYS A 407 -5.64 10.82 5.20
N GLY A 408 -5.59 12.06 5.69
CA GLY A 408 -6.39 12.47 6.82
C GLY A 408 -6.03 13.88 7.25
N ALA A 409 -7.00 14.54 7.89
CA ALA A 409 -6.73 15.80 8.58
C ALA A 409 -6.14 15.54 9.96
N VAL A 410 -5.36 16.51 10.40
CA VAL A 410 -4.82 16.61 11.74
C VAL A 410 -5.80 17.45 12.57
N ALA A 411 -5.83 17.24 13.89
CA ALA A 411 -6.62 18.10 14.76
C ALA A 411 -6.13 19.57 14.69
N PRO A 412 -7.00 20.58 14.86
CA PRO A 412 -8.47 20.51 15.02
C PRO A 412 -9.23 20.41 13.68
N TYR A 413 -8.54 20.45 12.53
CA TYR A 413 -9.17 20.49 11.20
C TYR A 413 -9.99 19.24 10.88
N ASN A 414 -9.72 18.10 11.51
CA ASN A 414 -10.53 16.89 11.41
C ASN A 414 -12.01 17.14 11.80
N SER A 415 -12.28 17.93 12.84
CA SER A 415 -13.64 18.32 13.26
C SER A 415 -14.36 19.16 12.20
N LEU A 416 -13.61 19.92 11.41
CA LEU A 416 -14.07 20.76 10.30
C LEU A 416 -14.12 20.02 8.95
N LEU A 417 -14.09 18.70 8.95
CA LEU A 417 -14.06 17.87 7.73
C LEU A 417 -12.85 18.15 6.82
N GLY A 418 -11.72 18.58 7.39
CA GLY A 418 -10.46 18.78 6.67
C GLY A 418 -9.97 17.51 5.96
N GLY A 419 -10.35 16.32 6.43
CA GLY A 419 -10.00 15.06 5.75
C GLY A 419 -10.55 15.00 4.31
N LYS A 420 -11.68 15.68 4.03
CA LYS A 420 -12.21 15.81 2.67
C LYS A 420 -11.35 16.73 1.81
N LEU A 421 -10.93 17.86 2.37
CA LEU A 421 -10.00 18.78 1.70
C LEU A 421 -8.69 18.06 1.34
N VAL A 422 -8.10 17.35 2.29
CA VAL A 422 -6.86 16.58 2.07
C VAL A 422 -7.05 15.55 0.96
N SER A 423 -8.17 14.82 0.97
CA SER A 423 -8.48 13.83 -0.07
C SER A 423 -8.62 14.46 -1.46
N MET A 424 -9.25 15.64 -1.55
CA MET A 424 -9.44 16.37 -2.81
C MET A 424 -8.14 16.99 -3.32
N LEU A 425 -7.30 17.53 -2.43
CA LEU A 425 -6.01 18.09 -2.81
C LEU A 425 -5.00 17.01 -3.18
N ALA A 426 -5.08 15.82 -2.58
CA ALA A 426 -4.24 14.68 -2.93
C ALA A 426 -4.45 14.17 -4.37
N VAL A 427 -5.60 14.49 -4.98
CA VAL A 427 -5.96 14.13 -6.36
C VAL A 427 -5.93 15.36 -7.30
N SER A 428 -5.39 16.49 -6.83
CA SER A 428 -5.35 17.75 -7.57
C SER A 428 -4.33 17.73 -8.72
N PRO A 429 -4.48 18.60 -9.73
CA PRO A 429 -3.48 18.76 -10.78
C PRO A 429 -2.07 19.08 -10.24
N THR A 430 -1.96 19.81 -9.13
CA THR A 430 -0.68 20.08 -8.45
C THR A 430 0.03 18.80 -8.04
N VAL A 431 -0.69 17.86 -7.42
CA VAL A 431 -0.12 16.59 -6.97
C VAL A 431 0.19 15.66 -8.13
N VAL A 432 -0.68 15.61 -9.15
CA VAL A 432 -0.45 14.82 -10.36
C VAL A 432 0.83 15.29 -11.08
N LYS A 433 1.04 16.61 -11.20
CA LYS A 433 2.28 17.18 -11.77
C LYS A 433 3.50 16.85 -10.92
N ALA A 434 3.41 16.99 -9.60
CA ALA A 434 4.50 16.63 -8.69
C ALA A 434 4.88 15.15 -8.80
N TYR A 435 3.90 14.26 -8.94
CA TYR A 435 4.13 12.83 -9.18
C TYR A 435 4.89 12.61 -10.50
N LYS A 436 4.42 13.22 -11.60
CA LYS A 436 5.07 13.12 -12.91
C LYS A 436 6.51 13.65 -12.88
N GLN A 437 6.73 14.82 -12.29
CA GLN A 437 8.06 15.41 -12.17
C GLN A 437 9.01 14.50 -11.40
N ARG A 438 8.56 13.92 -10.28
CA ARG A 438 9.38 13.04 -9.44
C ARG A 438 9.79 11.73 -10.13
N TYR A 439 8.95 11.19 -11.02
CA TYR A 439 9.14 9.84 -11.57
C TYR A 439 9.43 9.75 -13.07
N SER A 440 9.32 10.87 -13.81
CA SER A 440 9.57 10.90 -15.26
C SER A 440 10.95 10.42 -15.68
N SER A 441 11.97 10.67 -14.85
CA SER A 441 13.36 10.25 -15.07
C SER A 441 13.74 8.97 -14.30
N TYR A 442 12.79 8.16 -13.86
CA TYR A 442 13.10 6.96 -13.08
C TYR A 442 13.24 5.72 -13.99
N ALA A 443 14.43 5.12 -14.04
CA ALA A 443 14.63 3.82 -14.68
C ALA A 443 13.98 2.70 -13.84
N SER A 444 13.15 1.87 -14.48
CA SER A 444 12.48 0.75 -13.81
C SER A 444 13.48 -0.38 -13.61
N GLU A 445 13.89 -0.65 -12.37
CA GLU A 445 14.89 -1.68 -12.03
C GLU A 445 14.60 -3.03 -12.69
N ILE A 446 13.37 -3.53 -12.57
CA ILE A 446 12.99 -4.84 -13.12
C ILE A 446 12.95 -4.79 -14.64
N ALA A 447 12.30 -3.78 -15.23
CA ALA A 447 12.17 -3.72 -16.69
C ALA A 447 13.53 -3.51 -17.36
N SER A 448 14.42 -2.71 -16.74
CA SER A 448 15.77 -2.46 -17.26
C SER A 448 16.65 -3.70 -17.16
N SER A 449 16.53 -4.45 -16.05
CA SER A 449 17.22 -5.74 -15.91
C SER A 449 16.68 -6.82 -16.86
N MET A 450 15.41 -6.76 -17.26
CA MET A 450 14.87 -7.65 -18.29
C MET A 450 15.33 -7.25 -19.70
N ALA A 451 15.50 -5.96 -19.95
CA ALA A 451 15.84 -5.40 -21.26
C ALA A 451 17.35 -5.28 -21.51
N GLY A 452 18.19 -5.41 -20.48
CA GLY A 452 19.64 -5.18 -20.59
C GLY A 452 20.01 -3.73 -20.88
N ARG A 453 19.08 -2.79 -20.67
CA ARG A 453 19.23 -1.34 -20.95
C ARG A 453 18.24 -0.54 -20.09
N PRO A 454 18.44 0.76 -19.86
CA PRO A 454 17.49 1.56 -19.09
C PRO A 454 16.10 1.58 -19.75
N ILE A 455 15.07 1.21 -18.98
CA ILE A 455 13.66 1.33 -19.36
C ILE A 455 12.98 2.35 -18.45
N ARG A 456 12.67 3.51 -19.03
CA ARG A 456 11.93 4.60 -18.37
C ARG A 456 10.46 4.48 -18.77
N ARG A 457 9.63 4.03 -17.84
CA ARG A 457 8.19 3.89 -18.08
C ARG A 457 7.51 5.25 -17.93
N ARG A 458 6.35 5.39 -18.58
CA ARG A 458 5.43 6.51 -18.34
C ARG A 458 5.13 6.68 -16.84
N SER A 459 4.78 7.90 -16.44
CA SER A 459 4.41 8.23 -15.07
C SER A 459 3.27 9.24 -15.03
N ASN A 460 2.28 9.08 -15.92
CA ASN A 460 1.10 9.91 -15.92
C ASN A 460 0.11 9.31 -14.92
N LEU A 461 -0.02 9.92 -13.75
CA LEU A 461 -0.96 9.43 -12.75
C LEU A 461 -2.39 9.65 -13.25
N VAL A 462 -3.12 8.57 -13.58
CA VAL A 462 -4.46 8.62 -14.17
C VAL A 462 -5.55 8.04 -13.26
N PHE A 463 -5.18 7.26 -12.25
CA PHE A 463 -6.09 6.69 -11.28
C PHE A 463 -5.45 6.64 -9.90
N ILE A 464 -6.25 6.94 -8.87
CA ILE A 464 -5.82 6.80 -7.48
C ILE A 464 -6.81 5.87 -6.76
N GLY A 465 -6.27 4.82 -6.14
CA GLY A 465 -7.03 3.92 -5.26
C GLY A 465 -6.84 4.29 -3.79
N THR A 466 -7.70 3.77 -2.91
CA THR A 466 -7.46 3.78 -1.47
C THR A 466 -8.31 2.73 -0.78
N THR A 467 -7.85 2.23 0.36
CA THR A 467 -8.68 1.46 1.30
C THR A 467 -9.00 2.30 2.52
N SER A 468 -10.24 2.29 3.00
CA SER A 468 -10.56 2.88 4.30
C SER A 468 -9.87 2.14 5.45
N LEU A 469 -9.77 2.78 6.62
CA LEU A 469 -9.32 2.09 7.83
C LEU A 469 -10.39 1.11 8.35
N TYR A 470 -11.66 1.51 8.25
CA TYR A 470 -12.82 0.76 8.76
C TYR A 470 -13.72 0.29 7.62
N GLY A 471 -14.24 -0.94 7.72
CA GLY A 471 -15.17 -1.53 6.75
C GLY A 471 -16.63 -1.07 6.90
N SER A 472 -16.95 -0.35 7.98
CA SER A 472 -18.29 0.11 8.32
C SER A 472 -18.33 1.63 8.54
N GLY A 473 -19.51 2.22 8.31
CA GLY A 473 -19.79 3.65 8.54
C GLY A 473 -19.15 4.62 7.55
N ALA A 474 -19.27 5.92 7.85
CA ALA A 474 -18.75 6.97 6.96
C ALA A 474 -17.22 7.01 6.94
N SER A 475 -16.67 7.19 5.72
CA SER A 475 -15.27 7.51 5.44
C SER A 475 -15.15 8.95 4.94
N GLN A 476 -13.97 9.56 5.08
CA GLN A 476 -13.68 10.88 4.50
C GLN A 476 -13.91 10.94 2.99
N TYR A 477 -13.75 9.82 2.28
CA TYR A 477 -13.91 9.73 0.82
C TYR A 477 -15.37 9.84 0.37
N ASN A 478 -16.33 9.63 1.28
CA ASN A 478 -17.75 9.62 0.93
C ASN A 478 -18.22 11.01 0.46
N ARG A 479 -19.02 11.03 -0.61
CA ARG A 479 -19.64 12.24 -1.18
C ARG A 479 -18.64 13.29 -1.69
N ILE A 480 -17.37 12.93 -1.87
CA ILE A 480 -16.38 13.79 -2.51
C ILE A 480 -16.62 13.75 -4.02
N ARG A 481 -16.99 14.91 -4.56
CA ARG A 481 -17.12 15.19 -5.98
C ARG A 481 -16.58 16.59 -6.22
N ILE A 482 -15.59 16.73 -7.10
CA ILE A 482 -15.07 17.99 -7.62
C ILE A 482 -15.76 18.18 -8.98
N PRO A 483 -16.69 19.15 -9.09
CA PRO A 483 -17.36 19.44 -10.36
C PRO A 483 -16.37 19.88 -11.44
N PRO A 484 -16.68 19.64 -12.73
CA PRO A 484 -15.80 20.01 -13.84
C PRO A 484 -15.43 21.50 -13.85
N GLU A 485 -16.37 22.39 -13.52
CA GLU A 485 -16.19 23.83 -13.48
C GLU A 485 -15.12 24.30 -12.48
N VAL A 486 -14.86 23.53 -11.42
CA VAL A 486 -13.84 23.88 -10.41
C VAL A 486 -12.43 23.80 -11.00
N LEU A 487 -12.20 22.92 -11.97
CA LEU A 487 -10.89 22.67 -12.59
C LEU A 487 -10.88 22.90 -14.11
N GLY A 488 -11.95 23.49 -14.65
CA GLY A 488 -12.15 23.75 -16.08
C GLY A 488 -12.18 22.49 -16.95
N GLY A 489 -12.61 21.36 -16.38
CA GLY A 489 -12.64 20.04 -17.00
C GLY A 489 -13.95 19.72 -17.75
N SER A 490 -14.05 18.52 -18.30
CA SER A 490 -15.25 18.05 -19.01
C SER A 490 -16.16 17.15 -18.16
N SER A 491 -15.64 16.57 -17.07
CA SER A 491 -16.40 15.68 -16.20
C SER A 491 -15.93 15.78 -14.75
N SER A 492 -16.75 15.33 -13.80
CA SER A 492 -16.41 15.41 -12.39
C SER A 492 -15.36 14.38 -11.96
N ILE A 493 -14.56 14.77 -10.97
CA ILE A 493 -13.58 13.93 -10.28
C ILE A 493 -14.17 13.54 -8.94
N GLU A 494 -14.44 12.26 -8.72
CA GLU A 494 -15.16 11.77 -7.54
C GLU A 494 -14.60 10.44 -7.03
N PHE A 495 -14.66 10.26 -5.71
CA PHE A 495 -14.33 8.99 -5.08
C PHE A 495 -15.54 8.06 -5.19
N ARG A 496 -15.35 6.90 -5.82
CA ARG A 496 -16.36 5.85 -5.91
C ARG A 496 -15.98 4.68 -5.01
N GLN A 497 -16.96 4.13 -4.29
CA GLN A 497 -16.80 2.87 -3.59
C GLN A 497 -16.81 1.75 -4.62
N LEU A 498 -15.73 0.98 -4.69
CA LEU A 498 -15.55 -0.09 -5.66
C LEU A 498 -15.94 -1.45 -5.10
N GLY A 499 -15.78 -1.65 -3.79
CA GLY A 499 -16.07 -2.93 -3.14
C GLY A 499 -15.48 -3.02 -1.74
N ARG A 500 -15.23 -4.24 -1.26
CA ARG A 500 -14.63 -4.52 0.06
C ARG A 500 -13.45 -5.48 -0.04
N SER A 501 -12.44 -5.26 0.80
CA SER A 501 -11.30 -6.15 0.89
C SER A 501 -11.64 -7.49 1.54
N LYS A 502 -10.97 -8.57 1.13
CA LYS A 502 -11.07 -9.89 1.77
C LYS A 502 -10.32 -10.02 3.11
N SER A 503 -9.56 -8.99 3.53
CA SER A 503 -8.89 -8.90 4.85
C SER A 503 -7.71 -9.86 5.08
N PHE A 504 -6.91 -10.13 4.04
CA PHE A 504 -5.69 -10.92 4.17
C PHE A 504 -4.50 -10.05 4.58
N GLY A 505 -3.70 -10.51 5.54
CA GLY A 505 -2.47 -9.84 5.95
C GLY A 505 -1.93 -10.28 7.30
N THR A 506 -0.69 -9.88 7.60
CA THR A 506 -0.01 -10.20 8.87
C THR A 506 -0.19 -9.11 9.92
N SER A 507 -1.12 -8.17 9.72
CA SER A 507 -1.28 -6.97 10.57
C SER A 507 -1.81 -7.27 11.97
N HIS A 508 -2.26 -8.50 12.23
CA HIS A 508 -2.72 -8.96 13.54
C HIS A 508 -1.61 -9.68 14.33
N LEU A 509 -0.44 -9.92 13.71
CA LEU A 509 0.70 -10.63 14.32
C LEU A 509 1.76 -9.63 14.81
N SER A 510 2.22 -9.78 16.04
CA SER A 510 3.37 -9.10 16.67
C SER A 510 4.67 -9.30 15.93
N ALA A 511 5.61 -8.40 16.20
CA ALA A 511 6.95 -8.52 15.66
C ALA A 511 7.62 -9.82 16.15
N GLU A 512 7.32 -10.21 17.39
CA GLU A 512 7.73 -11.46 18.04
C GLU A 512 7.18 -12.68 17.28
N SER A 513 5.87 -12.75 17.03
CA SER A 513 5.26 -13.84 16.25
C SER A 513 5.82 -13.95 14.85
N VAL A 514 5.98 -12.80 14.16
CA VAL A 514 6.57 -12.78 12.83
C VAL A 514 8.01 -13.29 12.87
N ARG A 515 8.84 -12.83 13.83
CA ARG A 515 10.23 -13.30 13.97
C ARG A 515 10.29 -14.79 14.28
N ALA A 516 9.42 -15.30 15.16
CA ALA A 516 9.38 -16.71 15.52
C ALA A 516 8.96 -17.60 14.34
N LEU A 517 7.93 -17.22 13.57
CA LEU A 517 7.52 -17.94 12.36
C LEU A 517 8.60 -17.91 11.27
N VAL A 518 9.28 -16.77 11.11
CA VAL A 518 10.39 -16.64 10.17
C VAL A 518 11.58 -17.51 10.59
N ARG A 519 11.97 -17.50 11.87
CA ARG A 519 13.02 -18.36 12.43
C ARG A 519 12.71 -19.84 12.18
N LEU A 520 11.46 -20.26 12.43
CA LEU A 520 11.02 -21.62 12.15
C LEU A 520 11.16 -21.99 10.66
N ALA A 521 10.72 -21.09 9.77
CA ALA A 521 10.84 -21.31 8.33
C ALA A 521 12.29 -21.40 7.86
N GLU A 522 13.19 -20.61 8.45
CA GLU A 522 14.62 -20.57 8.10
C GLU A 522 15.41 -21.80 8.59
N GLN A 523 14.96 -22.48 9.64
CA GLN A 523 15.61 -23.67 10.21
C GLN A 523 15.32 -24.99 9.46
N THR A 524 14.40 -25.00 8.48
CA THR A 524 14.07 -26.23 7.74
C THR A 524 15.10 -26.52 6.63
N ALA A 525 15.36 -27.81 6.35
CA ALA A 525 16.40 -28.30 5.42
C ALA A 525 16.30 -27.80 3.96
N GLY A 526 15.25 -27.04 3.62
CA GLY A 526 15.12 -26.29 2.37
C GLY A 526 15.52 -24.82 2.50
N GLY A 527 16.42 -24.50 3.44
CA GLY A 527 16.85 -23.16 3.83
C GLY A 527 16.95 -22.20 2.65
N ALA A 528 16.27 -21.06 2.75
CA ALA A 528 16.23 -19.98 1.76
C ALA A 528 15.28 -20.14 0.53
N ARG A 529 14.14 -20.83 0.63
CA ARG A 529 13.08 -20.73 -0.41
C ARG A 529 12.46 -19.33 -0.59
N VAL A 530 12.67 -18.40 0.36
CA VAL A 530 12.10 -17.04 0.30
C VAL A 530 13.14 -16.02 0.75
N ASN A 531 13.87 -15.44 -0.22
CA ASN A 531 14.76 -14.31 0.04
C ASN A 531 13.99 -12.97 -0.03
N SER A 532 14.60 -11.90 0.48
CA SER A 532 14.03 -10.54 0.41
C SER A 532 14.55 -9.75 -0.80
N ILE A 533 15.01 -10.45 -1.83
CA ILE A 533 15.61 -9.83 -3.02
C ILE A 533 14.50 -9.23 -3.88
N PHE A 534 14.74 -7.99 -4.32
CA PHE A 534 13.78 -7.25 -5.11
C PHE A 534 13.51 -7.95 -6.44
N GLY A 535 12.24 -8.25 -6.71
CA GLY A 535 11.79 -8.92 -7.94
C GLY A 535 11.49 -10.42 -7.81
N GLU A 536 11.78 -11.10 -6.71
CA GLU A 536 11.48 -12.54 -6.55
C GLU A 536 9.99 -12.87 -6.34
N GLY A 537 9.16 -11.86 -6.05
CA GLY A 537 7.74 -12.02 -5.82
C GLY A 537 7.16 -10.95 -4.91
N VAL A 538 5.83 -10.98 -4.74
CA VAL A 538 5.12 -10.02 -3.89
C VAL A 538 5.27 -10.38 -2.41
N ASN A 539 5.50 -9.36 -1.56
CA ASN A 539 5.49 -9.42 -0.09
C ASN A 539 6.26 -10.62 0.53
N PRO A 540 7.61 -10.58 0.60
CA PRO A 540 8.43 -11.64 1.19
C PRO A 540 8.02 -12.02 2.62
N LYS A 541 7.66 -11.04 3.45
CA LYS A 541 7.20 -11.26 4.82
C LYS A 541 5.96 -12.15 4.86
N PHE A 542 4.95 -11.86 4.05
CA PHE A 542 3.72 -12.66 3.99
C PHE A 542 4.01 -14.11 3.57
N ARG A 543 4.90 -14.32 2.59
CA ARG A 543 5.33 -15.67 2.16
C ARG A 543 6.03 -16.45 3.27
N LYS A 544 6.96 -15.82 3.99
CA LYS A 544 7.67 -16.47 5.12
C LYS A 544 6.72 -16.82 6.27
N VAL A 545 5.80 -15.92 6.61
CA VAL A 545 4.80 -16.15 7.66
C VAL A 545 3.85 -17.29 7.28
N ARG A 546 3.37 -17.32 6.02
CA ARG A 546 2.54 -18.44 5.53
C ARG A 546 3.29 -19.77 5.64
N HIS A 547 4.54 -19.82 5.18
CA HIS A 547 5.36 -21.04 5.30
C HIS A 547 5.54 -21.46 6.77
N GLY A 548 5.75 -20.50 7.69
CA GLY A 548 5.79 -20.78 9.12
C GLY A 548 4.50 -21.44 9.63
N PHE A 549 3.32 -20.96 9.22
CA PHE A 549 2.05 -21.60 9.57
C PHE A 549 1.91 -23.01 9.00
N ASP A 550 2.32 -23.21 7.75
CA ASP A 550 2.26 -24.52 7.10
C ASP A 550 3.15 -25.54 7.85
N LEU A 551 4.32 -25.12 8.35
CA LEU A 551 5.20 -25.94 9.19
C LEU A 551 4.60 -26.28 10.56
N LEU A 552 3.79 -25.38 11.14
CA LEU A 552 3.01 -25.67 12.34
C LEU A 552 1.81 -26.61 12.07
N ARG A 553 1.51 -26.91 10.79
CA ARG A 553 0.29 -27.60 10.34
C ARG A 553 -0.99 -26.86 10.71
N TRP A 554 -0.93 -25.53 10.71
CA TRP A 554 -2.07 -24.67 11.03
C TRP A 554 -2.73 -24.16 9.74
N PRO A 555 -4.04 -23.86 9.75
CA PRO A 555 -4.77 -23.41 8.57
C PRO A 555 -4.35 -21.97 8.18
N SER A 556 -3.27 -21.85 7.41
CA SER A 556 -2.63 -20.57 7.12
C SER A 556 -3.54 -19.56 6.43
N ASP A 557 -4.43 -20.01 5.52
CA ASP A 557 -5.39 -19.12 4.85
C ASP A 557 -6.45 -18.55 5.79
N VAL A 558 -6.83 -19.28 6.84
CA VAL A 558 -7.77 -18.80 7.87
C VAL A 558 -7.07 -17.83 8.80
N LEU A 559 -5.89 -18.19 9.30
CA LEU A 559 -5.15 -17.37 10.27
C LEU A 559 -4.65 -16.07 9.65
N LEU A 560 -4.30 -16.07 8.37
CA LEU A 560 -3.90 -14.85 7.65
C LEU A 560 -5.09 -13.93 7.31
N GLN A 561 -6.32 -14.39 7.48
CA GLN A 561 -7.52 -13.58 7.28
C GLN A 561 -7.91 -12.88 8.59
N HIS A 562 -7.43 -11.65 8.77
CA HIS A 562 -7.57 -10.91 10.03
C HIS A 562 -8.96 -10.32 10.30
N GLY A 563 -9.96 -10.60 9.45
CA GLY A 563 -11.36 -10.19 9.67
C GLY A 563 -11.64 -8.68 9.73
N ARG A 564 -10.68 -7.82 9.31
CA ARG A 564 -10.87 -6.37 9.26
C ARG A 564 -11.13 -5.94 7.82
N GLN A 565 -12.39 -6.05 7.39
CA GLN A 565 -12.78 -5.58 6.06
C GLN A 565 -12.54 -4.08 5.94
N ARG A 566 -12.11 -3.65 4.77
CA ARG A 566 -11.92 -2.25 4.39
C ARG A 566 -12.72 -1.97 3.14
N ILE A 567 -13.30 -0.78 3.07
CA ILE A 567 -13.98 -0.31 1.87
C ILE A 567 -12.90 0.13 0.88
N ILE A 568 -12.99 -0.36 -0.35
CA ILE A 568 -12.09 0.02 -1.44
C ILE A 568 -12.75 1.20 -2.17
N TYR A 569 -11.99 2.27 -2.34
CA TYR A 569 -12.38 3.42 -3.16
C TYR A 569 -11.42 3.59 -4.32
N GLY A 570 -11.93 4.19 -5.39
CA GLY A 570 -11.14 4.58 -6.54
C GLY A 570 -11.61 5.88 -7.16
N ILE A 571 -10.69 6.54 -7.85
CA ILE A 571 -10.96 7.76 -8.58
C ILE A 571 -10.23 7.74 -9.92
N SER A 572 -10.99 7.87 -11.01
CA SER A 572 -10.43 8.11 -12.33
C SER A 572 -10.23 9.60 -12.57
N LEU A 573 -9.01 9.99 -12.91
CA LEU A 573 -8.61 11.34 -13.26
C LEU A 573 -8.73 11.62 -14.76
N VAL A 574 -9.06 10.61 -15.57
CA VAL A 574 -9.13 10.67 -17.03
C VAL A 574 -10.46 10.13 -17.56
N ASN A 575 -10.84 10.54 -18.77
CA ASN A 575 -12.03 10.03 -19.46
C ASN A 575 -11.77 8.69 -20.18
N ASN A 576 -10.53 8.43 -20.60
CA ASN A 576 -10.14 7.26 -21.39
C ASN A 576 -9.33 6.23 -20.58
N LEU A 577 -9.74 5.95 -19.34
CA LEU A 577 -8.94 5.21 -18.37
C LEU A 577 -8.43 3.85 -18.89
N LEU A 578 -9.34 2.94 -19.25
CA LEU A 578 -8.95 1.61 -19.71
C LEU A 578 -8.17 1.64 -21.03
N PRO A 579 -8.63 2.30 -22.11
CA PRO A 579 -7.86 2.41 -23.36
C PRO A 579 -6.44 2.95 -23.14
N TYR A 580 -6.28 3.95 -22.29
CA TYR A 580 -4.98 4.51 -21.95
C TYR A 580 -4.11 3.54 -21.12
N LEU A 581 -4.67 2.91 -20.09
CA LEU A 581 -3.95 1.94 -19.25
C LEU A 581 -3.49 0.72 -20.04
N LEU A 582 -4.27 0.27 -21.03
CA LEU A 582 -3.88 -0.77 -21.98
C LEU A 582 -2.76 -0.33 -22.93
N GLY A 583 -2.58 0.97 -23.13
CA GLY A 583 -1.69 1.54 -24.13
C GLY A 583 -2.29 1.58 -25.54
N ALA A 584 -3.61 1.43 -25.66
CA ALA A 584 -4.32 1.64 -26.92
C ALA A 584 -4.45 3.12 -27.26
N ASP A 585 -4.65 3.98 -26.24
CA ASP A 585 -4.47 5.44 -26.34
C ASP A 585 -3.05 5.81 -25.86
N ALA A 586 -2.36 6.65 -26.63
CA ALA A 586 -1.00 7.11 -26.30
C ALA A 586 -0.98 8.12 -25.15
N GLU A 587 -1.99 9.00 -25.07
CA GLU A 587 -2.05 10.11 -24.12
C GLU A 587 -3.31 10.03 -23.23
N PRO A 588 -3.21 10.45 -21.95
CA PRO A 588 -4.34 10.49 -21.05
C PRO A 588 -5.23 11.72 -21.31
N SER A 589 -6.54 11.51 -21.42
CA SER A 589 -7.54 12.56 -21.49
C SER A 589 -7.94 12.99 -20.07
N TYR A 590 -7.15 13.84 -19.43
CA TYR A 590 -7.43 14.35 -18.08
C TYR A 590 -8.79 15.06 -17.97
N LYS A 591 -9.48 14.84 -16.85
CA LYS A 591 -10.75 15.49 -16.47
C LYS A 591 -10.57 16.92 -15.96
N PHE A 592 -9.39 17.49 -16.11
CA PHE A 592 -9.03 18.83 -15.67
C PHE A 592 -8.05 19.46 -16.67
N ARG A 593 -7.92 20.78 -16.67
CA ARG A 593 -6.98 21.47 -17.56
C ARG A 593 -5.54 21.22 -17.12
N TRP A 594 -4.80 20.46 -17.92
CA TRP A 594 -3.39 20.14 -17.63
C TRP A 594 -2.49 21.38 -17.57
N ARG A 595 -2.63 22.31 -18.53
CA ARG A 595 -1.73 23.48 -18.65
C ARG A 595 -1.96 24.55 -17.59
N SER A 596 -3.18 24.69 -17.07
CA SER A 596 -3.54 25.69 -16.05
C SER A 596 -3.43 25.11 -14.63
N SER A 597 -2.21 24.90 -14.12
CA SER A 597 -2.04 24.50 -12.71
C SER A 597 -2.19 25.66 -11.73
N ASN A 598 -2.07 26.90 -12.17
CA ASN A 598 -2.23 28.04 -11.26
C ASN A 598 -3.69 28.11 -10.80
N GLY A 599 -3.94 28.30 -9.50
CA GLY A 599 -5.29 28.39 -8.96
C GLY A 599 -5.93 27.06 -8.50
N ASN A 600 -5.44 25.88 -8.91
CA ASN A 600 -6.20 24.64 -8.70
C ASN A 600 -6.42 24.28 -7.21
N VAL A 601 -5.42 24.51 -6.36
CA VAL A 601 -5.52 24.28 -4.92
C VAL A 601 -6.56 25.21 -4.32
N GLU A 602 -6.64 26.42 -4.84
CA GLU A 602 -7.49 27.50 -4.33
C GLU A 602 -8.93 27.28 -4.77
N SER A 603 -9.16 26.89 -6.02
CA SER A 603 -10.47 26.47 -6.51
C SER A 603 -11.02 25.25 -5.75
N ILE A 604 -10.18 24.23 -5.53
CA ILE A 604 -10.56 23.05 -4.74
C ILE A 604 -10.87 23.44 -3.29
N SER A 605 -10.05 24.29 -2.68
CA SER A 605 -10.24 24.76 -1.31
C SER A 605 -11.52 25.58 -1.19
N ALA A 606 -11.79 26.49 -2.13
CA ALA A 606 -13.00 27.28 -2.18
C ALA A 606 -14.25 26.39 -2.31
N TRP A 607 -14.20 25.36 -3.17
CA TRP A 607 -15.27 24.39 -3.28
C TRP A 607 -15.50 23.63 -1.97
N TRP A 608 -14.43 23.18 -1.31
CA TRP A 608 -14.53 22.53 0.00
C TRP A 608 -15.09 23.47 1.07
N MET A 609 -14.67 24.74 1.05
CA MET A 609 -15.12 25.76 1.98
C MET A 609 -16.63 25.96 1.89
N ARG A 610 -17.18 26.19 0.70
CA ARG A 610 -18.63 26.35 0.48
C ARG A 610 -19.41 25.12 0.91
N ARG A 611 -18.93 23.94 0.50
CA ARG A 611 -19.68 22.69 0.64
C ARG A 611 -19.65 22.11 2.05
N TRP A 612 -18.54 22.28 2.77
CA TRP A 612 -18.33 21.63 4.06
C TRP A 612 -17.90 22.57 5.17
N LEU A 613 -16.90 23.44 4.97
CA LEU A 613 -16.41 24.29 6.06
C LEU A 613 -17.51 25.22 6.58
N ALA A 614 -18.14 25.98 5.67
CA ALA A 614 -19.16 26.98 5.97
C ALA A 614 -20.32 26.44 6.84
N PRO A 615 -21.02 25.35 6.46
CA PRO A 615 -22.07 24.81 7.31
C PRO A 615 -21.53 24.15 8.59
N ARG A 616 -20.31 23.61 8.56
CA ARG A 616 -19.73 22.86 9.69
C ARG A 616 -19.19 23.79 10.78
N SER A 617 -18.67 24.96 10.42
CA SER A 617 -18.12 25.95 11.36
C SER A 617 -19.20 26.63 12.21
N ARG A 618 -20.47 26.57 11.81
CA ARG A 618 -21.61 27.14 12.56
C ARG A 618 -22.11 26.23 13.69
N ARG A 619 -21.67 24.97 13.71
CA ARG A 619 -22.15 23.98 14.66
C ARG A 619 -21.43 24.12 16.00
N THR A 620 -22.20 24.27 17.08
CA THR A 620 -21.67 24.43 18.45
C THR A 620 -20.85 23.23 18.89
N ASP A 621 -21.32 22.01 18.62
CA ASP A 621 -20.60 20.76 18.91
C ASP A 621 -19.24 20.69 18.21
N VAL A 622 -19.18 21.19 16.97
CA VAL A 622 -17.95 21.24 16.18
C VAL A 622 -16.98 22.28 16.75
N LEU A 623 -17.46 23.49 17.03
CA LEU A 623 -16.60 24.56 17.57
C LEU A 623 -16.07 24.21 18.96
N ALA A 624 -16.85 23.51 19.79
CA ALA A 624 -16.40 22.96 21.06
C ALA A 624 -15.27 21.94 20.85
N ALA A 625 -15.44 20.99 19.92
CA ALA A 625 -14.42 20.02 19.57
C ALA A 625 -13.14 20.68 18.99
N VAL A 626 -13.28 21.77 18.23
CA VAL A 626 -12.13 22.57 17.77
C VAL A 626 -11.43 23.23 18.95
N THR A 627 -12.17 23.93 19.81
CA THR A 627 -11.67 24.68 20.98
C THR A 627 -10.89 23.80 21.96
N ALA A 628 -11.25 22.51 22.07
CA ALA A 628 -10.58 21.54 22.94
C ALA A 628 -9.10 21.27 22.56
N ASN A 629 -8.64 21.70 21.38
CA ASN A 629 -7.28 21.47 20.92
C ASN A 629 -6.38 22.68 21.23
N GLN A 630 -5.76 22.70 22.40
CA GLN A 630 -4.94 23.83 22.84
C GLN A 630 -3.45 23.53 22.77
N THR A 631 -2.67 24.51 22.31
CA THR A 631 -1.21 24.42 22.21
C THR A 631 -0.48 24.99 23.43
N THR A 632 -1.21 25.69 24.32
CA THR A 632 -0.72 26.18 25.61
C THR A 632 -0.43 25.05 26.58
N ARG A 633 0.56 25.19 27.46
CA ARG A 633 0.91 24.15 28.45
C ARG A 633 -0.13 24.10 29.59
N PRO A 634 -0.54 22.90 30.05
CA PRO A 634 -0.22 21.58 29.49
C PRO A 634 -0.90 21.36 28.12
N VAL A 635 -0.12 20.88 27.13
CA VAL A 635 -0.61 20.73 25.75
C VAL A 635 -1.67 19.63 25.68
N SER A 636 -2.91 20.03 25.40
CA SER A 636 -4.09 19.15 25.26
C SER A 636 -4.49 18.91 23.79
N HIS A 637 -3.68 19.39 22.84
CA HIS A 637 -3.94 19.29 21.42
C HIS A 637 -4.01 17.84 20.90
N GLY A 638 -5.09 17.47 20.20
CA GLY A 638 -5.33 16.11 19.69
C GLY A 638 -4.36 15.63 18.59
N ALA A 639 -3.45 16.50 18.14
CA ALA A 639 -2.36 16.15 17.23
C ALA A 639 -1.02 15.88 17.95
N ARG A 640 -0.99 15.91 19.28
CA ARG A 640 0.16 15.47 20.06
C ARG A 640 0.22 13.94 20.06
N VAL A 641 1.42 13.39 19.88
CA VAL A 641 1.63 11.93 19.96
C VAL A 641 1.56 11.52 21.44
N VAL A 642 0.68 10.57 21.74
CA VAL A 642 0.59 9.99 23.09
C VAL A 642 1.43 8.72 23.13
N LEU A 643 2.53 8.77 23.87
CA LEU A 643 3.41 7.63 24.05
C LEU A 643 2.79 6.61 25.02
N PRO A 644 2.82 5.30 24.71
CA PRO A 644 2.36 4.28 25.64
C PRO A 644 3.29 4.21 26.87
N VAL A 645 2.73 3.76 27.99
CA VAL A 645 3.51 3.39 29.17
C VAL A 645 4.28 2.11 28.85
N VAL A 646 5.59 2.13 29.03
CA VAL A 646 6.45 0.95 28.88
C VAL A 646 6.88 0.55 30.28
N PRO A 647 6.71 -0.73 30.70
CA PRO A 647 7.32 -1.22 31.93
C PRO A 647 8.83 -1.08 31.78
N LEU A 648 9.43 -0.17 32.55
CA LEU A 648 10.87 0.05 32.53
C LEU A 648 11.57 -1.20 33.09
N LEU A 649 12.54 -1.73 32.36
CA LEU A 649 13.45 -2.72 32.93
C LEU A 649 14.38 -2.03 33.94
N PRO A 650 14.76 -2.69 35.06
CA PRO A 650 15.74 -2.13 35.98
C PRO A 650 17.06 -1.83 35.23
N GLY A 651 17.48 -0.56 35.21
CA GLY A 651 18.70 -0.10 34.54
C GLY A 651 18.51 0.90 33.38
N GLU A 652 17.28 1.11 32.88
CA GLU A 652 17.03 2.11 31.82
C GLU A 652 16.93 3.56 32.34
N TYR A 653 16.86 3.77 33.66
CA TYR A 653 16.86 5.10 34.27
C TYR A 653 18.15 5.89 34.00
N GLU A 654 19.31 5.23 33.98
CA GLU A 654 20.60 5.92 33.81
C GLU A 654 20.83 6.44 32.38
N GLN A 655 20.21 5.86 31.35
CA GLN A 655 20.42 6.31 29.97
C GLN A 655 19.47 7.41 29.51
N LEU A 656 18.39 7.68 30.24
CA LEU A 656 17.42 8.72 29.91
C LEU A 656 17.66 10.04 30.66
N GLU A 657 18.41 10.03 31.76
CA GLU A 657 18.77 11.25 32.51
C GLU A 657 20.14 11.85 32.13
N LEU A 658 20.97 11.14 31.34
CA LEU A 658 22.32 11.58 31.01
C LEU A 658 22.50 12.28 29.64
N TYR A 659 21.44 12.54 28.86
CA TYR A 659 21.51 13.24 27.55
C TYR A 659 20.21 13.99 27.20
#